data_AF-A0A2R4FPX8-F1
#
_entry.id   AF-A0A2R4FPX8-F1
#
_cell.length_a   1.000
_cell.length_b   1.000
_cell.length_c   1.000
_cell.angle_alpha   90.00
_cell.angle_beta   90.00
_cell.angle_gamma   90.00
#
_symmetry.space_group_name_H-M   'P 1'
#
loop_
_entity.id
_entity.type
_entity.pdbx_description
1 polymer ?
#
loop_
_entity_poly.entity_id
_entity_poly.type
_entity_poly.pdbx_seq_one_letter_code
_entity_poly.pdbx_strand_id
1 'polypeptide(L)'
;MTATEAAVAGSSAPAAPRPAPALLRWAPLLAGAGHFAVVLLAADTDPADILRYAGYLLLALILPGTLVYRALRRRPHTLVEDVAMGAAVGLVLELPAWALYAWLGLAGWLWTWPAAIVALFLAVPRLRRHWLVRDYRPTPVGWSWSVTGAVAFFTTYLSSTFLERNPILPTSENTHQYLDLAYQLSLAGEAKHQFPIHLPQVAAEPLDYHWFGYVHMAATSLIGGIDLPVVALRLTIPALCAAAIVLTAVLGWRVSGRPAVGAVAAVLFFVIGETNFTDPVTMPFGTQASFVIWHGMSMIYSWVLLIALIAVLADVVDRRPDRPVAAIGRGAFVLAPLLMLASSGAKASSLPVVGLALAFTAVALLVATRRIPWAVVGAGLATAAAQLFATAVLYRFKAYGIEVDPLASSLEPYWTPPPEGWPAPLAVLAVVVAFAVNMQLRVVGIGPLLWLRRGRLEPVQWFLLGGALAGPLLYLLLRQPGGANQYFTRAGFTFAVVLSAWGYLMVADRARLTRRSGTVLGLCALALAVALVALQFRYAGPAAGETMFDWLRPLLWWSAGLAVLAVIAVGIWLPASLGIAALHKRGAIALLTAVLVVGAPGLLMDMRKSERSPNGGAYANISLPKSRVDAARWARDHSEPGDVLATNVHCLAVVNGWCDARSFWLSAYAERRVLVEGWGFAPRVASSGAYTPFWDQELLRRNDAAFTEPTEAGLRELRDRHAVRWLVVDRTVGVESPELGRLARLRYENDRMAVYQLLG
;
A
#
# COMPACT_ATOMS: atom_id res chain seq x y z
N MET A 1 50.06 -59.37 -17.52
CA MET A 1 48.95 -60.36 -17.48
C MET A 1 48.90 -60.86 -16.06
N THR A 2 47.93 -60.55 -15.20
CA THR A 2 46.47 -60.49 -15.34
C THR A 2 45.89 -59.40 -14.44
N ALA A 3 44.94 -58.62 -14.96
CA ALA A 3 44.28 -57.52 -14.28
C ALA A 3 42.87 -57.92 -13.83
N THR A 4 42.53 -57.44 -12.64
CA THR A 4 41.31 -57.64 -11.84
C THR A 4 40.10 -56.95 -12.47
N GLU A 5 38.95 -57.64 -12.47
CA GLU A 5 37.65 -57.16 -12.95
C GLU A 5 37.13 -55.97 -12.13
N ALA A 6 36.74 -54.91 -12.84
CA ALA A 6 36.14 -53.70 -12.30
C ALA A 6 34.62 -53.86 -12.18
N ALA A 7 34.10 -53.70 -10.96
CA ALA A 7 32.68 -53.55 -10.69
C ALA A 7 32.15 -52.19 -11.20
N VAL A 8 31.12 -52.25 -12.03
CA VAL A 8 30.40 -51.10 -12.58
C VAL A 8 29.56 -50.44 -11.48
N ALA A 9 29.96 -49.25 -11.03
CA ALA A 9 29.17 -48.39 -10.17
C ALA A 9 28.08 -47.69 -11.00
N GLY A 10 26.85 -48.18 -10.91
CA GLY A 10 25.67 -47.51 -11.45
C GLY A 10 25.38 -46.21 -10.70
N SER A 11 25.32 -45.10 -11.43
CA SER A 11 24.89 -43.80 -10.90
C SER A 11 23.40 -43.83 -10.58
N SER A 12 23.07 -43.83 -9.29
CA SER A 12 21.70 -43.65 -8.83
C SER A 12 21.27 -42.20 -9.03
N ALA A 13 20.41 -41.97 -10.02
CA ALA A 13 19.70 -40.71 -10.16
C ALA A 13 18.92 -40.42 -8.86
N PRO A 14 18.95 -39.19 -8.32
CA PRO A 14 18.22 -38.87 -7.10
C PRO A 14 16.72 -39.07 -7.32
N ALA A 15 16.13 -39.96 -6.53
CA ALA A 15 14.70 -40.27 -6.56
C ALA A 15 13.87 -38.98 -6.46
N ALA A 16 12.93 -38.80 -7.39
CA ALA A 16 11.98 -37.70 -7.33
C ALA A 16 11.24 -37.74 -5.98
N PRO A 17 11.17 -36.61 -5.23
CA PRO A 17 10.51 -36.59 -3.94
C PRO A 17 9.04 -37.00 -4.11
N ARG A 18 8.59 -37.98 -3.31
CA ARG A 18 7.20 -38.43 -3.29
C ARG A 18 6.27 -37.23 -3.07
N PRO A 19 5.18 -37.11 -3.84
CA PRO A 19 4.23 -36.02 -3.66
C PRO A 19 3.68 -36.08 -2.23
N ALA A 20 3.84 -34.99 -1.47
CA ALA A 20 3.18 -34.86 -0.18
C ALA A 20 1.66 -35.06 -0.36
N PRO A 21 0.98 -35.75 0.58
CA PRO A 21 -0.46 -35.89 0.63
C PRO A 21 -1.18 -34.58 0.31
N ALA A 22 -2.28 -34.62 -0.44
CA ALA A 22 -3.00 -33.43 -0.89
C ALA A 22 -3.35 -32.47 0.27
N LEU A 23 -3.71 -33.01 1.44
CA LEU A 23 -3.99 -32.26 2.67
C LEU A 23 -2.80 -31.40 3.13
N LEU A 24 -1.58 -31.94 3.09
CA LEU A 24 -0.38 -31.21 3.52
C LEU A 24 0.00 -30.06 2.57
N ARG A 25 -0.50 -30.08 1.33
CA ARG A 25 -0.27 -29.00 0.35
C ARG A 25 -1.16 -27.79 0.57
N TRP A 26 -2.38 -28.01 1.09
CA TRP A 26 -3.35 -26.95 1.35
C TRP A 26 -3.28 -26.41 2.78
N ALA A 27 -2.62 -27.14 3.69
CA ALA A 27 -2.45 -26.72 5.09
C ALA A 27 -1.95 -25.26 5.26
N PRO A 28 -0.95 -24.76 4.50
CA PRO A 28 -0.52 -23.35 4.64
C PRO A 28 -1.61 -22.35 4.27
N LEU A 29 -2.43 -22.64 3.24
CA LEU A 29 -3.54 -21.77 2.84
C LEU A 29 -4.61 -21.77 3.92
N LEU A 30 -5.01 -22.95 4.40
CA LEU A 30 -6.03 -23.09 5.43
C LEU A 30 -5.60 -22.43 6.75
N ALA A 31 -4.33 -22.59 7.14
CA ALA A 31 -3.77 -21.93 8.33
C ALA A 31 -3.75 -20.40 8.17
N GLY A 32 -3.33 -19.89 7.00
CA GLY A 32 -3.32 -18.45 6.73
C GLY A 32 -4.72 -17.84 6.71
N ALA A 33 -5.67 -18.48 6.01
CA ALA A 33 -7.07 -18.03 5.97
C ALA A 33 -7.74 -18.13 7.35
N GLY A 34 -7.48 -19.19 8.11
CA GLY A 34 -7.96 -19.36 9.47
C GLY A 34 -7.43 -18.28 10.41
N HIS A 35 -6.12 -18.01 10.39
CA HIS A 35 -5.51 -16.92 11.17
C HIS A 35 -6.10 -15.57 10.81
N PHE A 36 -6.25 -15.29 9.52
CA PHE A 36 -6.85 -14.05 9.02
C PHE A 36 -8.29 -13.86 9.53
N ALA A 37 -9.12 -14.91 9.45
CA ALA A 37 -10.48 -14.89 9.97
C ALA A 37 -10.50 -14.68 11.50
N VAL A 38 -9.64 -15.36 12.25
CA VAL A 38 -9.52 -15.20 13.71
C VAL A 38 -9.17 -13.76 14.09
N VAL A 39 -8.23 -13.13 13.39
CA VAL A 39 -7.86 -11.72 13.64
C VAL A 39 -9.04 -10.78 13.37
N LEU A 40 -9.79 -10.98 12.28
CA LEU A 40 -10.96 -10.16 11.98
C LEU A 40 -12.07 -10.32 13.03
N LEU A 41 -12.32 -11.55 13.48
CA LEU A 41 -13.29 -11.84 14.55
C LEU A 41 -12.86 -11.20 15.87
N ALA A 42 -11.56 -11.25 16.20
CA ALA A 42 -11.00 -10.60 17.38
C ALA A 42 -11.08 -9.06 17.32
N ALA A 43 -11.18 -8.49 16.12
CA ALA A 43 -11.36 -7.06 15.89
C ALA A 43 -12.85 -6.65 15.71
N ASP A 44 -13.78 -7.43 16.26
CA ASP A 44 -15.23 -7.21 16.25
C ASP A 44 -15.86 -7.14 14.85
N THR A 45 -15.32 -7.89 13.89
CA THR A 45 -15.93 -8.00 12.55
C THR A 45 -17.00 -9.08 12.54
N ASP A 46 -18.21 -8.75 12.08
CA ASP A 46 -19.32 -9.71 11.99
C ASP A 46 -18.94 -10.90 11.07
N PRO A 47 -19.13 -12.16 11.52
CA PRO A 47 -18.86 -13.34 10.70
C PRO A 47 -19.59 -13.34 9.35
N ALA A 48 -20.81 -12.80 9.28
CA ALA A 48 -21.58 -12.69 8.05
C ALA A 48 -20.91 -11.74 7.05
N ASP A 49 -20.32 -10.64 7.52
CA ASP A 49 -19.58 -9.70 6.68
C ASP A 49 -18.25 -10.30 6.19
N ILE A 50 -17.58 -11.09 7.02
CA ILE A 50 -16.40 -11.88 6.60
C ILE A 50 -16.79 -12.85 5.46
N LEU A 51 -17.91 -13.57 5.61
CA LEU A 51 -18.38 -14.52 4.58
C LEU A 51 -18.84 -13.82 3.30
N ARG A 52 -19.59 -12.72 3.39
CA ARG A 52 -20.01 -11.89 2.25
C ARG A 52 -18.79 -11.36 1.50
N TYR A 53 -17.79 -10.88 2.23
CA TYR A 53 -16.56 -10.35 1.65
C TYR A 53 -15.73 -11.44 0.98
N ALA A 54 -15.61 -12.60 1.61
CA ALA A 54 -14.97 -13.76 0.99
C ALA A 54 -15.71 -14.18 -0.30
N GLY A 55 -17.04 -14.17 -0.29
CA GLY A 55 -17.87 -14.41 -1.48
C GLY A 55 -17.61 -13.40 -2.59
N TYR A 56 -17.60 -12.10 -2.27
CA TYR A 56 -17.24 -11.03 -3.20
C TYR A 56 -15.83 -11.24 -3.79
N LEU A 57 -14.82 -11.43 -2.93
CA LEU A 57 -13.44 -11.64 -3.39
C LEU A 57 -13.32 -12.84 -4.31
N LEU A 58 -13.92 -13.98 -3.96
CA LEU A 58 -13.78 -15.20 -4.73
C LEU A 58 -14.56 -15.14 -6.05
N LEU A 59 -15.81 -14.68 -6.02
CA LEU A 59 -16.75 -14.80 -7.13
C LEU A 59 -16.79 -13.56 -8.02
N ALA A 60 -16.73 -12.36 -7.43
CA ALA A 60 -16.80 -11.11 -8.17
C ALA A 60 -15.42 -10.64 -8.66
N LEU A 61 -14.36 -10.90 -7.90
CA LEU A 61 -13.02 -10.38 -8.21
C LEU A 61 -12.07 -11.44 -8.78
N ILE A 62 -11.73 -12.45 -7.98
CA ILE A 62 -10.68 -13.42 -8.28
C ILE A 62 -11.07 -14.33 -9.44
N LEU A 63 -12.28 -14.90 -9.44
CA LEU A 63 -12.71 -15.82 -10.48
C LEU A 63 -12.71 -15.20 -11.89
N PRO A 64 -13.46 -14.12 -12.17
CA PRO A 64 -13.46 -13.52 -13.51
C PRO A 64 -12.07 -13.01 -13.90
N GLY A 65 -11.33 -12.40 -12.97
CA GLY A 65 -9.97 -11.93 -13.24
C GLY A 65 -9.01 -13.08 -13.57
N THR A 66 -9.09 -14.22 -12.87
CA THR A 66 -8.30 -15.42 -13.14
C THR A 66 -8.64 -16.00 -14.52
N LEU A 67 -9.92 -16.07 -14.89
CA LEU A 67 -10.35 -16.55 -16.20
C LEU A 67 -9.78 -15.68 -17.33
N VAL A 68 -9.87 -14.36 -17.21
CA VAL A 68 -9.30 -13.41 -18.19
C VAL A 68 -7.78 -13.50 -18.24
N TYR A 69 -7.10 -13.56 -17.09
CA TYR A 69 -5.65 -13.75 -17.05
C TYR A 69 -5.22 -15.05 -17.75
N ARG A 70 -5.93 -16.16 -17.47
CA ARG A 70 -5.70 -17.47 -18.11
C ARG A 70 -5.91 -17.44 -19.62
N ALA A 71 -6.84 -16.63 -20.11
CA ALA A 71 -7.09 -16.44 -21.54
C ALA A 71 -5.98 -15.64 -22.23
N LEU A 72 -5.36 -14.71 -21.52
CA LEU A 72 -4.30 -13.84 -22.05
C LEU A 72 -2.91 -14.46 -21.95
N ARG A 73 -2.64 -15.29 -20.94
CA ARG A 73 -1.35 -15.97 -20.81
C ARG A 73 -1.21 -17.16 -21.77
N ARG A 74 0.01 -17.40 -22.23
CA ARG A 74 0.32 -18.47 -23.19
C ARG A 74 0.43 -19.86 -22.56
N ARG A 75 1.08 -19.98 -21.40
CA ARG A 75 1.34 -21.25 -20.72
C ARG A 75 1.12 -21.12 -19.21
N PRO A 76 0.64 -22.18 -18.53
CA PRO A 76 0.53 -22.17 -17.08
C PRO A 76 1.91 -22.21 -16.43
N HIS A 77 2.04 -21.61 -15.25
CA HIS A 77 3.20 -21.77 -14.39
C HIS A 77 2.78 -22.40 -13.05
N THR A 78 2.07 -21.66 -12.20
CA THR A 78 1.54 -22.17 -10.92
C THR A 78 0.11 -21.73 -10.72
N LEU A 79 -0.67 -22.47 -9.91
CA LEU A 79 -2.04 -22.07 -9.58
C LEU A 79 -2.08 -20.75 -8.81
N VAL A 80 -1.14 -20.56 -7.88
CA VAL A 80 -1.07 -19.34 -7.07
C VAL A 80 -0.76 -18.11 -7.92
N GLU A 81 0.05 -18.24 -8.97
CA GLU A 81 0.28 -17.15 -9.93
C GLU A 81 -1.01 -16.78 -10.67
N ASP A 82 -1.76 -17.78 -11.17
CA ASP A 82 -3.02 -17.54 -11.86
C ASP A 82 -4.03 -16.80 -10.98
N VAL A 83 -4.15 -17.22 -9.71
CA VAL A 83 -5.08 -16.62 -8.74
C VAL A 83 -4.62 -15.22 -8.33
N ALA A 84 -3.33 -15.03 -8.05
CA ALA A 84 -2.78 -13.74 -7.61
C ALA A 84 -2.82 -12.70 -8.74
N MET A 85 -2.35 -13.05 -9.94
CA MET A 85 -2.46 -12.19 -11.12
C MET A 85 -3.92 -12.00 -11.52
N GLY A 86 -4.75 -13.05 -11.35
CA GLY A 86 -6.19 -12.99 -11.55
C GLY A 86 -6.87 -11.98 -10.64
N ALA A 87 -6.52 -11.91 -9.36
CA ALA A 87 -7.03 -10.90 -8.44
C ALA A 87 -6.71 -9.47 -8.91
N ALA A 88 -5.46 -9.23 -9.34
CA ALA A 88 -5.07 -7.93 -9.90
C ALA A 88 -5.82 -7.58 -11.19
N VAL A 89 -6.02 -8.56 -12.09
CA VAL A 89 -6.83 -8.37 -13.30
C VAL A 89 -8.31 -8.12 -12.93
N GLY A 90 -8.84 -8.79 -11.91
CA GLY A 90 -10.18 -8.57 -11.39
C GLY A 90 -10.38 -7.11 -10.96
N LEU A 91 -9.43 -6.55 -10.21
CA LEU A 91 -9.46 -5.13 -9.80
C LEU A 91 -9.49 -4.20 -11.02
N VAL A 92 -8.75 -4.53 -12.08
CA VAL A 92 -8.76 -3.74 -13.32
C VAL A 92 -10.11 -3.83 -14.04
N LEU A 93 -10.73 -5.01 -14.08
CA LEU A 93 -12.01 -5.24 -14.77
C LEU A 93 -13.20 -4.62 -14.02
N GLU A 94 -13.11 -4.54 -12.70
CA GLU A 94 -14.13 -3.92 -11.84
C GLU A 94 -14.29 -2.42 -12.15
N LEU A 95 -13.21 -1.70 -12.46
CA LEU A 95 -13.24 -0.25 -12.71
C LEU A 95 -14.15 0.16 -13.89
N PRO A 96 -13.97 -0.36 -15.13
CA PRO A 96 -14.86 -0.01 -16.23
C PRO A 96 -16.27 -0.56 -16.03
N ALA A 97 -16.44 -1.69 -15.32
CA ALA A 97 -17.76 -2.21 -14.97
C ALA A 97 -18.49 -1.24 -14.03
N TRP A 98 -17.84 -0.80 -12.94
CA TRP A 98 -18.39 0.21 -12.05
C TRP A 98 -18.72 1.50 -12.80
N ALA A 99 -17.80 2.02 -13.62
CA ALA A 99 -18.02 3.27 -14.34
C ALA A 99 -19.22 3.18 -15.29
N LEU A 100 -19.38 2.06 -16.01
CA LEU A 100 -20.53 1.83 -16.88
C LEU A 100 -21.84 1.77 -16.10
N TYR A 101 -21.90 1.01 -15.01
CA TYR A 101 -23.12 0.85 -14.22
C TYR A 101 -23.48 2.14 -13.48
N ALA A 102 -22.49 2.88 -12.97
CA ALA A 102 -22.70 4.16 -12.33
C ALA A 102 -23.21 5.21 -13.34
N TRP A 103 -22.62 5.27 -14.54
CA TRP A 103 -23.08 6.16 -15.62
C TRP A 103 -24.51 5.87 -16.07
N LEU A 104 -24.92 4.59 -16.08
CA LEU A 104 -26.28 4.16 -16.43
C LEU A 104 -27.30 4.33 -15.28
N GLY A 105 -26.88 4.76 -14.09
CA GLY A 105 -27.75 4.80 -12.90
C GLY A 105 -28.15 3.41 -12.40
N LEU A 106 -27.37 2.37 -12.73
CA LEU A 106 -27.64 0.96 -12.42
C LEU A 106 -26.70 0.40 -11.33
N ALA A 107 -26.15 1.24 -10.45
CA ALA A 107 -25.18 0.82 -9.44
C ALA A 107 -25.62 -0.40 -8.59
N GLY A 108 -26.93 -0.52 -8.29
CA GLY A 108 -27.50 -1.69 -7.58
C GLY A 108 -27.41 -3.02 -8.34
N TRP A 109 -27.17 -3.00 -9.66
CA TRP A 109 -27.02 -4.19 -10.51
C TRP A 109 -25.57 -4.57 -10.78
N LEU A 110 -24.61 -3.91 -10.13
CA LEU A 110 -23.18 -4.11 -10.38
C LEU A 110 -22.77 -5.59 -10.24
N TRP A 111 -23.41 -6.36 -9.36
CA TRP A 111 -23.15 -7.80 -9.16
C TRP A 111 -23.30 -8.65 -10.45
N THR A 112 -23.92 -8.14 -11.50
CA THR A 112 -24.10 -8.85 -12.78
C THR A 112 -22.85 -8.83 -13.68
N TRP A 113 -21.91 -7.88 -13.51
CA TRP A 113 -20.68 -7.84 -14.32
C TRP A 113 -19.79 -9.09 -14.18
N PRO A 114 -19.52 -9.65 -12.98
CA PRO A 114 -18.73 -10.87 -12.88
C PRO A 114 -19.49 -12.07 -13.47
N ALA A 115 -20.81 -12.12 -13.29
CA ALA A 115 -21.67 -13.15 -13.88
C ALA A 115 -21.61 -13.13 -15.41
N ALA A 116 -21.56 -11.95 -16.04
CA ALA A 116 -21.41 -11.83 -17.48
C ALA A 116 -20.08 -12.44 -18.00
N ILE A 117 -18.97 -12.21 -17.29
CA ILE A 117 -17.67 -12.81 -17.64
C ILE A 117 -17.71 -14.32 -17.46
N VAL A 118 -18.22 -14.80 -16.32
CA VAL A 118 -18.36 -16.23 -16.05
C VAL A 118 -19.23 -16.91 -17.11
N ALA A 119 -20.39 -16.33 -17.43
CA ALA A 119 -21.29 -16.82 -18.47
C ALA A 119 -20.61 -16.86 -19.84
N LEU A 120 -19.84 -15.83 -20.21
CA LEU A 120 -19.07 -15.81 -21.47
C LEU A 120 -18.08 -16.99 -21.54
N PHE A 121 -17.34 -17.25 -20.46
CA PHE A 121 -16.38 -18.35 -20.40
C PHE A 121 -17.02 -19.74 -20.36
N LEU A 122 -18.27 -19.84 -19.88
CA LEU A 122 -19.07 -21.06 -19.94
C LEU A 122 -19.74 -21.25 -21.30
N ALA A 123 -20.18 -20.17 -21.96
CA ALA A 123 -20.89 -20.23 -23.23
C ALA A 123 -19.95 -20.52 -24.41
N VAL A 124 -18.77 -19.89 -24.45
CA VAL A 124 -17.86 -19.96 -25.59
C VAL A 124 -16.93 -21.18 -25.50
N PRO A 125 -17.01 -22.17 -26.41
CA PRO A 125 -16.23 -23.41 -26.31
C PRO A 125 -14.72 -23.20 -26.23
N ARG A 126 -14.19 -22.21 -26.97
CA ARG A 126 -12.77 -21.85 -26.95
C ARG A 126 -12.30 -21.29 -25.60
N LEU A 127 -13.22 -20.72 -24.80
CA LEU A 127 -12.90 -20.16 -23.49
C LEU A 127 -13.06 -21.18 -22.35
N ARG A 128 -13.89 -22.21 -22.53
CA ARG A 128 -14.11 -23.29 -21.53
C ARG A 128 -12.81 -23.95 -21.05
N ARG A 129 -11.81 -24.06 -21.94
CA ARG A 129 -10.48 -24.62 -21.62
C ARG A 129 -9.73 -23.86 -20.52
N HIS A 130 -10.11 -22.62 -20.20
CA HIS A 130 -9.45 -21.81 -19.17
C HIS A 130 -10.00 -22.09 -17.76
N TRP A 131 -11.09 -22.85 -17.62
CA TRP A 131 -11.59 -23.30 -16.33
C TRP A 131 -10.71 -24.38 -15.70
N LEU A 132 -10.39 -25.41 -16.49
CA LEU A 132 -9.61 -26.57 -16.07
C LEU A 132 -8.25 -26.56 -16.75
N VAL A 133 -7.28 -25.96 -16.07
CA VAL A 133 -5.89 -25.90 -16.51
C VAL A 133 -5.12 -27.07 -15.89
N ARG A 134 -4.38 -27.80 -16.73
CA ARG A 134 -3.46 -28.86 -16.33
C ARG A 134 -2.01 -28.34 -16.36
N ASP A 135 -1.07 -29.17 -15.89
CA ASP A 135 0.38 -28.92 -15.99
C ASP A 135 0.92 -27.75 -15.16
N TYR A 136 0.28 -27.47 -14.01
CA TYR A 136 0.88 -26.56 -13.03
C TYR A 136 2.12 -27.17 -12.40
N ARG A 137 3.16 -26.35 -12.26
CA ARG A 137 4.30 -26.66 -11.40
C ARG A 137 3.82 -26.69 -9.94
N PRO A 138 4.13 -27.73 -9.16
CA PRO A 138 3.74 -27.80 -7.77
C PRO A 138 4.45 -26.71 -6.95
N THR A 139 3.68 -26.03 -6.11
CA THR A 139 4.21 -25.04 -5.16
C THR A 139 5.02 -25.73 -4.07
N PRO A 140 6.28 -25.33 -3.81
CA PRO A 140 7.04 -25.87 -2.70
C PRO A 140 6.37 -25.58 -1.35
N VAL A 141 6.33 -26.58 -0.47
CA VAL A 141 5.71 -26.45 0.87
C VAL A 141 6.42 -25.38 1.71
N GLY A 142 7.75 -25.33 1.68
CA GLY A 142 8.51 -24.30 2.39
C GLY A 142 8.21 -22.87 1.90
N TRP A 143 8.05 -22.69 0.59
CA TRP A 143 7.61 -21.40 0.03
C TRP A 143 6.22 -21.02 0.52
N SER A 144 5.29 -21.97 0.51
CA SER A 144 3.91 -21.74 0.94
C SER A 144 3.85 -21.32 2.40
N TRP A 145 4.56 -22.02 3.29
CA TRP A 145 4.66 -21.65 4.71
C TRP A 145 5.35 -20.31 4.94
N SER A 146 6.39 -19.96 4.17
CA SER A 146 7.02 -18.65 4.28
C SER A 146 6.07 -17.51 3.89
N VAL A 147 5.33 -17.67 2.79
CA VAL A 147 4.36 -16.68 2.34
C VAL A 147 3.18 -16.59 3.32
N THR A 148 2.64 -17.73 3.76
CA THR A 148 1.61 -17.78 4.81
C THR A 148 2.10 -17.10 6.10
N GLY A 149 3.34 -17.36 6.52
CA GLY A 149 3.94 -16.74 7.69
C GLY A 149 4.06 -15.22 7.56
N ALA A 150 4.43 -14.72 6.38
CA ALA A 150 4.44 -13.29 6.10
C ALA A 150 3.04 -12.68 6.14
N VAL A 151 2.03 -13.34 5.56
CA VAL A 151 0.63 -12.91 5.66
C VAL A 151 0.15 -12.90 7.11
N ALA A 152 0.42 -13.96 7.87
CA ALA A 152 -0.01 -14.07 9.26
C ALA A 152 0.65 -13.01 10.14
N PHE A 153 1.97 -12.84 10.04
CA PHE A 153 2.71 -11.79 10.74
C PHE A 153 2.15 -10.40 10.41
N PHE A 154 1.98 -10.09 9.13
CA PHE A 154 1.55 -8.77 8.72
C PHE A 154 0.09 -8.49 9.08
N THR A 155 -0.77 -9.52 9.07
CA THR A 155 -2.16 -9.41 9.55
C THR A 155 -2.19 -9.15 11.06
N THR A 156 -1.31 -9.79 11.84
CA THR A 156 -1.14 -9.49 13.28
C THR A 156 -0.62 -8.07 13.51
N TYR A 157 0.33 -7.61 12.70
CA TYR A 157 0.78 -6.21 12.72
C TYR A 157 -0.37 -5.24 12.46
N LEU A 158 -1.23 -5.50 11.46
CA LEU A 158 -2.43 -4.70 11.20
C LEU A 158 -3.44 -4.76 12.35
N SER A 159 -3.58 -5.91 13.02
CA SER A 159 -4.42 -6.02 14.22
C SER A 159 -4.01 -4.99 15.27
N SER A 160 -2.73 -5.03 15.66
CA SER A 160 -2.19 -4.21 16.74
C SER A 160 -2.11 -2.71 16.38
N THR A 161 -1.84 -2.38 15.11
CA THR A 161 -1.64 -0.97 14.70
C THR A 161 -2.89 -0.29 14.15
N PHE A 162 -3.87 -1.05 13.65
CA PHE A 162 -5.00 -0.50 12.92
C PHE A 162 -6.35 -1.06 13.38
N LEU A 163 -6.58 -2.38 13.28
CA LEU A 163 -7.91 -2.98 13.45
C LEU A 163 -8.43 -2.81 14.89
N GLU A 164 -7.61 -3.12 15.89
CA GLU A 164 -7.97 -2.97 17.31
C GLU A 164 -7.94 -1.51 17.78
N ARG A 165 -7.29 -0.62 17.01
CA ARG A 165 -7.14 0.79 17.38
C ARG A 165 -8.26 1.66 16.84
N ASN A 166 -8.80 1.32 15.69
CA ASN A 166 -9.85 2.07 15.02
C ASN A 166 -11.15 1.27 15.08
N PRO A 167 -12.10 1.59 15.98
CA PRO A 167 -13.39 0.92 15.97
C PRO A 167 -14.13 1.21 14.65
N ILE A 168 -14.96 0.26 14.19
CA ILE A 168 -15.72 0.38 12.92
C ILE A 168 -16.58 1.66 12.93
N LEU A 169 -17.29 1.85 14.04
CA LEU A 169 -18.00 3.08 14.39
C LEU A 169 -17.55 3.48 15.80
N PRO A 170 -17.56 4.78 16.15
CA PRO A 170 -17.23 5.21 17.49
C PRO A 170 -18.08 4.55 18.57
N THR A 171 -17.43 4.07 19.63
CA THR A 171 -18.07 3.37 20.75
C THR A 171 -18.32 4.28 21.95
N SER A 172 -17.72 5.48 21.97
CA SER A 172 -17.87 6.47 23.05
C SER A 172 -17.64 7.90 22.57
N GLU A 173 -17.97 8.88 23.42
CA GLU A 173 -17.72 10.31 23.18
C GLU A 173 -16.23 10.68 23.10
N ASN A 174 -15.36 9.87 23.70
CA ASN A 174 -13.90 10.06 23.71
C ASN A 174 -13.21 9.28 22.59
N THR A 175 -13.96 8.75 21.63
CA THR A 175 -13.35 8.04 20.50
C THR A 175 -12.55 9.04 19.66
N HIS A 176 -11.37 8.62 19.24
CA HIS A 176 -10.53 9.35 18.29
C HIS A 176 -10.30 8.51 17.04
N GLN A 177 -10.03 9.16 15.92
CA GLN A 177 -9.70 8.49 14.67
C GLN A 177 -8.62 9.27 13.93
N TYR A 178 -7.78 8.56 13.17
CA TYR A 178 -6.87 9.22 12.24
C TYR A 178 -7.67 9.98 11.17
N LEU A 179 -7.33 11.26 11.01
CA LEU A 179 -8.02 12.22 10.17
C LEU A 179 -8.36 11.70 8.75
N ASP A 180 -7.38 11.16 8.03
CA ASP A 180 -7.57 10.82 6.62
C ASP A 180 -8.45 9.58 6.43
N LEU A 181 -8.79 8.84 7.50
CA LEU A 181 -9.75 7.72 7.39
C LEU A 181 -11.14 8.22 7.02
N ALA A 182 -11.59 9.31 7.64
CA ALA A 182 -12.87 9.94 7.31
C ALA A 182 -12.84 10.50 5.87
N TYR A 183 -11.75 11.17 5.47
CA TYR A 183 -11.59 11.64 4.09
C TYR A 183 -11.71 10.48 3.08
N GLN A 184 -10.98 9.39 3.29
CA GLN A 184 -11.00 8.24 2.37
C GLN A 184 -12.36 7.55 2.34
N LEU A 185 -13.01 7.42 3.50
CA LEU A 185 -14.37 6.88 3.60
C LEU A 185 -15.38 7.73 2.83
N SER A 186 -15.28 9.06 2.90
CA SER A 186 -16.15 9.97 2.15
C SER A 186 -16.03 9.78 0.64
N LEU A 187 -14.82 9.59 0.11
CA LEU A 187 -14.57 9.38 -1.32
C LEU A 187 -15.15 8.03 -1.78
N ALA A 188 -15.09 7.00 -0.92
CA ALA A 188 -15.73 5.73 -1.19
C ALA A 188 -17.26 5.83 -1.13
N GLY A 189 -17.80 6.65 -0.23
CA GLY A 189 -19.24 6.96 -0.14
C GLY A 189 -19.74 7.66 -1.41
N GLU A 190 -18.99 8.65 -1.88
CA GLU A 190 -19.27 9.33 -3.15
C GLU A 190 -19.24 8.37 -4.33
N ALA A 191 -18.21 7.52 -4.44
CA ALA A 191 -18.11 6.52 -5.50
C ALA A 191 -19.23 5.46 -5.45
N LYS A 192 -19.86 5.25 -4.29
CA LYS A 192 -20.98 4.32 -4.13
C LYS A 192 -22.27 4.87 -4.71
N HIS A 193 -22.47 6.19 -4.65
CA HIS A 193 -23.76 6.83 -4.95
C HIS A 193 -23.74 7.72 -6.18
N GLN A 194 -22.57 8.20 -6.62
CA GLN A 194 -22.48 9.30 -7.59
C GLN A 194 -21.45 9.01 -8.69
N PHE A 195 -21.77 9.45 -9.92
CA PHE A 195 -20.83 9.53 -11.03
C PHE A 195 -21.23 10.70 -11.95
N PRO A 196 -20.31 11.60 -12.34
CA PRO A 196 -18.89 11.68 -11.94
C PRO A 196 -18.68 11.98 -10.45
N ILE A 197 -17.53 11.55 -9.92
CA ILE A 197 -17.15 11.73 -8.52
C ILE A 197 -16.75 13.19 -8.27
N HIS A 198 -17.30 13.79 -7.21
CA HIS A 198 -16.95 15.13 -6.72
C HIS A 198 -16.23 15.05 -5.38
N LEU A 199 -15.73 16.19 -4.88
CA LEU A 199 -15.24 16.29 -3.52
C LEU A 199 -16.44 16.34 -2.55
N PRO A 200 -16.64 15.34 -1.67
CA PRO A 200 -17.86 15.26 -0.85
C PRO A 200 -17.97 16.35 0.21
N GLN A 201 -16.85 16.96 0.58
CA GLN A 201 -16.75 17.98 1.62
C GLN A 201 -17.24 19.37 1.17
N VAL A 202 -17.30 19.61 -0.14
CA VAL A 202 -17.70 20.88 -0.74
C VAL A 202 -18.55 20.58 -1.96
N ALA A 203 -19.86 20.74 -1.83
CA ALA A 203 -20.80 20.45 -2.90
C ALA A 203 -20.43 21.21 -4.19
N ALA A 204 -20.54 20.53 -5.33
CA ALA A 204 -20.18 21.02 -6.67
C ALA A 204 -18.68 21.27 -6.93
N GLU A 205 -17.78 21.00 -5.99
CA GLU A 205 -16.33 21.01 -6.27
C GLU A 205 -15.91 19.68 -6.94
N PRO A 206 -15.29 19.69 -8.13
CA PRO A 206 -14.83 18.47 -8.79
C PRO A 206 -13.70 17.80 -7.99
N LEU A 207 -13.57 16.48 -8.11
CA LEU A 207 -12.46 15.74 -7.53
C LEU A 207 -11.34 15.53 -8.57
N ASP A 208 -10.30 16.37 -8.51
CA ASP A 208 -9.12 16.24 -9.38
C ASP A 208 -8.05 15.28 -8.81
N TYR A 209 -8.46 14.11 -8.30
CA TYR A 209 -7.62 13.21 -7.50
C TYR A 209 -7.62 11.75 -8.01
N HIS A 210 -6.74 10.90 -7.45
CA HIS A 210 -6.81 9.45 -7.71
C HIS A 210 -7.90 8.80 -6.84
N TRP A 211 -8.81 8.04 -7.45
CA TRP A 211 -9.99 7.52 -6.74
C TRP A 211 -10.30 6.04 -7.00
N PHE A 212 -9.47 5.32 -7.78
CA PHE A 212 -9.78 3.92 -8.16
C PHE A 212 -9.83 2.97 -6.96
N GLY A 213 -9.02 3.21 -5.93
CA GLY A 213 -9.08 2.42 -4.70
C GLY A 213 -10.39 2.61 -3.92
N TYR A 214 -11.00 3.79 -4.01
CA TYR A 214 -12.29 4.07 -3.35
C TYR A 214 -13.46 3.47 -4.11
N VAL A 215 -13.35 3.37 -5.44
CA VAL A 215 -14.28 2.60 -6.26
C VAL A 215 -14.28 1.12 -5.90
N HIS A 216 -13.12 0.54 -5.63
CA HIS A 216 -13.05 -0.84 -5.15
C HIS A 216 -13.80 -1.04 -3.83
N MET A 217 -13.69 -0.10 -2.89
CA MET A 217 -14.44 -0.13 -1.63
C MET A 217 -15.95 0.04 -1.85
N ALA A 218 -16.34 0.96 -2.73
CA ALA A 218 -17.73 1.16 -3.13
C ALA A 218 -18.32 -0.10 -3.78
N ALA A 219 -17.61 -0.70 -4.74
CA ALA A 219 -18.02 -1.93 -5.41
C ALA A 219 -18.13 -3.11 -4.44
N THR A 220 -17.21 -3.21 -3.48
CA THR A 220 -17.29 -4.20 -2.39
C THR A 220 -18.58 -4.00 -1.58
N SER A 221 -18.91 -2.77 -1.19
CA SER A 221 -20.15 -2.47 -0.45
C SER A 221 -21.40 -2.77 -1.27
N LEU A 222 -21.42 -2.39 -2.55
CA LEU A 222 -22.56 -2.58 -3.47
C LEU A 222 -22.83 -4.06 -3.78
N ILE A 223 -21.79 -4.85 -4.08
CA ILE A 223 -21.95 -6.27 -4.44
C ILE A 223 -22.06 -7.13 -3.20
N GLY A 224 -21.26 -6.87 -2.17
CA GLY A 224 -21.22 -7.65 -0.94
C GLY A 224 -22.37 -7.35 0.02
N GLY A 225 -23.04 -6.21 -0.12
CA GLY A 225 -24.06 -5.74 0.83
C GLY A 225 -23.49 -5.45 2.22
N ILE A 226 -22.22 -5.00 2.28
CA ILE A 226 -21.48 -4.76 3.52
C ILE A 226 -21.41 -3.26 3.76
N ASP A 227 -21.56 -2.84 5.02
CA ASP A 227 -21.47 -1.43 5.38
C ASP A 227 -20.07 -0.86 5.10
N LEU A 228 -20.01 0.37 4.59
CA LEU A 228 -18.78 0.92 4.03
C LEU A 228 -17.64 1.11 5.07
N PRO A 229 -17.92 1.53 6.33
CA PRO A 229 -16.91 1.53 7.39
C PRO A 229 -16.33 0.14 7.68
N VAL A 230 -17.15 -0.93 7.62
CA VAL A 230 -16.66 -2.31 7.79
C VAL A 230 -15.71 -2.68 6.64
N VAL A 231 -16.10 -2.37 5.40
CA VAL A 231 -15.25 -2.59 4.22
C VAL A 231 -13.90 -1.89 4.37
N ALA A 232 -13.90 -0.59 4.69
CA ALA A 232 -12.69 0.22 4.76
C ALA A 232 -11.80 -0.13 5.96
N LEU A 233 -12.39 -0.33 7.14
CA LEU A 233 -11.66 -0.44 8.41
C LEU A 233 -11.37 -1.89 8.85
N ARG A 234 -11.96 -2.90 8.21
CA ARG A 234 -11.74 -4.31 8.56
C ARG A 234 -11.29 -5.17 7.40
N LEU A 235 -11.93 -5.05 6.24
CA LEU A 235 -11.86 -6.10 5.22
C LEU A 235 -10.85 -5.78 4.11
N THR A 236 -10.96 -4.62 3.48
CA THR A 236 -10.23 -4.31 2.25
C THR A 236 -8.73 -4.19 2.47
N ILE A 237 -8.28 -3.48 3.51
CA ILE A 237 -6.85 -3.26 3.73
C ILE A 237 -6.12 -4.58 4.00
N PRO A 238 -6.50 -5.41 4.99
CA PRO A 238 -5.80 -6.67 5.23
C PRO A 238 -5.83 -7.62 4.01
N ALA A 239 -6.93 -7.65 3.25
CA ALA A 239 -7.03 -8.48 2.07
C ALA A 239 -6.10 -8.03 0.92
N LEU A 240 -6.02 -6.71 0.67
CA LEU A 240 -5.08 -6.15 -0.30
C LEU A 240 -3.62 -6.37 0.13
N CYS A 241 -3.32 -6.35 1.42
CA CYS A 241 -2.00 -6.74 1.95
C CYS A 241 -1.67 -8.19 1.66
N ALA A 242 -2.60 -9.11 1.96
CA ALA A 242 -2.40 -10.52 1.65
C ALA A 242 -2.18 -10.73 0.14
N ALA A 243 -2.95 -10.05 -0.70
CA ALA A 243 -2.78 -10.07 -2.15
C ALA A 243 -1.41 -9.53 -2.58
N ALA A 244 -0.96 -8.39 -2.04
CA ALA A 244 0.34 -7.80 -2.35
C ALA A 244 1.52 -8.67 -1.89
N ILE A 245 1.42 -9.32 -0.73
CA ILE A 245 2.42 -10.28 -0.22
C ILE A 245 2.54 -11.48 -1.17
N VAL A 246 1.40 -12.09 -1.52
CA VAL A 246 1.37 -13.24 -2.45
C VAL A 246 1.88 -12.83 -3.83
N LEU A 247 1.45 -11.69 -4.36
CA LEU A 247 1.93 -11.16 -5.64
C LEU A 247 3.43 -10.86 -5.63
N THR A 248 3.98 -10.33 -4.54
CA THR A 248 5.44 -10.11 -4.40
C THR A 248 6.18 -11.44 -4.48
N ALA A 249 5.65 -12.47 -3.81
CA ALA A 249 6.24 -13.80 -3.84
C ALA A 249 6.13 -14.46 -5.22
N VAL A 250 5.00 -14.27 -5.91
CA VAL A 250 4.80 -14.73 -7.29
C VAL A 250 5.73 -13.99 -8.24
N LEU A 251 5.84 -12.67 -8.14
CA LEU A 251 6.72 -11.83 -8.96
C LEU A 251 8.17 -12.29 -8.83
N GLY A 252 8.68 -12.40 -7.58
CA GLY A 252 10.06 -12.82 -7.34
C GLY A 252 10.36 -14.22 -7.85
N TRP A 253 9.40 -15.16 -7.73
CA TRP A 253 9.55 -16.48 -8.35
C TRP A 253 9.55 -16.37 -9.88
N ARG A 254 8.59 -15.66 -10.47
CA ARG A 254 8.45 -15.53 -11.93
C ARG A 254 9.70 -14.98 -12.59
N VAL A 255 10.24 -13.87 -12.09
CA VAL A 255 11.38 -13.19 -12.73
C VAL A 255 12.70 -13.94 -12.54
N SER A 256 12.86 -14.67 -11.44
CA SER A 256 14.12 -15.37 -11.12
C SER A 256 14.11 -16.86 -11.48
N GLY A 257 12.94 -17.47 -11.65
CA GLY A 257 12.77 -18.92 -11.72
C GLY A 257 12.87 -19.65 -10.38
N ARG A 258 13.10 -18.93 -9.28
CA ARG A 258 13.41 -19.50 -7.96
C ARG A 258 12.36 -19.08 -6.94
N PRO A 259 11.57 -20.03 -6.39
CA PRO A 259 10.54 -19.72 -5.40
C PRO A 259 11.07 -18.93 -4.20
N ALA A 260 12.26 -19.28 -3.72
CA ALA A 260 12.88 -18.63 -2.57
C ALA A 260 13.16 -17.14 -2.76
N VAL A 261 13.41 -16.66 -3.99
CA VAL A 261 13.55 -15.21 -4.26
C VAL A 261 12.23 -14.50 -3.95
N GLY A 262 11.11 -15.09 -4.36
CA GLY A 262 9.78 -14.60 -4.03
C GLY A 262 9.50 -14.56 -2.54
N ALA A 263 9.77 -15.66 -1.83
CA ALA A 263 9.55 -15.73 -0.38
C ALA A 263 10.40 -14.69 0.38
N VAL A 264 11.69 -14.55 0.04
CA VAL A 264 12.57 -13.56 0.66
C VAL A 264 12.13 -12.13 0.31
N ALA A 265 11.70 -11.86 -0.93
CA ALA A 265 11.19 -10.54 -1.30
C ALA A 265 9.93 -10.16 -0.48
N ALA A 266 9.01 -11.10 -0.28
CA ALA A 266 7.83 -10.87 0.54
C ALA A 266 8.18 -10.59 2.01
N VAL A 267 9.16 -11.31 2.57
CA VAL A 267 9.68 -11.07 3.94
C VAL A 267 10.36 -9.71 4.05
N LEU A 268 11.23 -9.35 3.10
CA LEU A 268 11.92 -8.06 3.10
C LEU A 268 10.97 -6.88 2.97
N PHE A 269 9.82 -7.07 2.32
CA PHE A 269 8.82 -6.03 2.15
C PHE A 269 7.90 -5.94 3.38
N PHE A 270 7.31 -7.06 3.81
CA PHE A 270 6.19 -7.06 4.77
C PHE A 270 6.53 -7.62 6.16
N VAL A 271 7.76 -8.05 6.43
CA VAL A 271 8.15 -8.58 7.75
C VAL A 271 9.31 -7.78 8.35
N ILE A 272 10.24 -7.33 7.52
CA ILE A 272 11.36 -6.48 7.97
C ILE A 272 10.98 -5.00 7.83
N GLY A 273 10.92 -4.29 8.95
CA GLY A 273 10.60 -2.86 9.02
C GLY A 273 11.76 -1.94 8.65
N GLU A 274 11.50 -0.63 8.66
CA GLU A 274 12.51 0.41 8.58
C GLU A 274 13.46 0.34 9.79
N THR A 275 14.76 0.56 9.57
CA THR A 275 15.73 0.60 10.68
C THR A 275 15.55 1.89 11.47
N ASN A 276 15.25 1.77 12.76
CA ASN A 276 15.18 2.89 13.70
C ASN A 276 15.67 2.42 15.08
N PHE A 277 15.99 3.36 15.98
CA PHE A 277 16.32 3.09 17.37
C PHE A 277 15.70 4.16 18.28
N THR A 278 14.37 4.20 18.32
CA THR A 278 13.59 5.17 19.11
C THR A 278 12.36 4.49 19.71
N ASP A 279 11.96 4.93 20.91
CA ASP A 279 10.70 4.54 21.56
C ASP A 279 10.02 5.81 22.12
N PRO A 280 8.89 6.26 21.55
CA PRO A 280 8.16 5.65 20.43
C PRO A 280 8.96 5.71 19.10
N VAL A 281 8.70 4.76 18.20
CA VAL A 281 9.35 4.72 16.88
C VAL A 281 9.03 5.99 16.07
N THR A 282 10.08 6.62 15.54
CA THR A 282 9.99 7.80 14.66
C THR A 282 9.99 7.42 13.18
N MET A 283 9.65 8.38 12.31
CA MET A 283 9.57 8.19 10.84
C MET A 283 10.24 9.36 10.12
N PRO A 284 11.54 9.62 10.36
CA PRO A 284 12.19 10.87 9.93
C PRO A 284 12.13 11.08 8.41
N PHE A 285 12.27 10.02 7.62
CA PHE A 285 12.22 10.11 6.16
C PHE A 285 10.94 9.51 5.58
N GLY A 286 9.88 9.44 6.39
CA GLY A 286 8.65 8.74 6.04
C GLY A 286 8.68 7.25 6.36
N THR A 287 7.93 6.45 5.59
CA THR A 287 7.89 4.97 5.71
C THR A 287 7.84 4.27 4.37
N GLN A 288 8.31 3.02 4.28
CA GLN A 288 8.12 2.15 3.10
C GLN A 288 6.91 1.23 3.29
N ALA A 289 6.86 0.51 4.42
CA ALA A 289 5.84 -0.50 4.70
C ALA A 289 5.09 -0.25 6.02
N SER A 290 5.79 0.19 7.07
CA SER A 290 5.14 0.54 8.35
C SER A 290 4.15 1.69 8.15
N PHE A 291 3.00 1.63 8.82
CA PHE A 291 1.97 2.68 8.88
C PHE A 291 1.25 3.01 7.54
N VAL A 292 1.95 3.11 6.41
CA VAL A 292 1.41 3.54 5.09
C VAL A 292 0.23 2.75 4.58
N ILE A 293 0.23 1.48 4.92
CA ILE A 293 -0.65 0.50 4.32
C ILE A 293 -2.12 0.74 4.66
N TRP A 294 -2.42 1.31 5.83
CA TRP A 294 -3.79 1.61 6.23
C TRP A 294 -4.12 3.12 6.19
N HIS A 295 -3.13 3.99 6.38
CA HIS A 295 -3.37 5.44 6.34
C HIS A 295 -3.56 5.95 4.91
N GLY A 296 -2.90 5.33 3.93
CA GLY A 296 -3.03 5.63 2.51
C GLY A 296 -3.61 4.42 1.79
N MET A 297 -4.91 4.17 1.94
CA MET A 297 -5.60 2.99 1.41
C MET A 297 -5.43 2.86 -0.11
N SER A 298 -5.32 3.99 -0.82
CA SER A 298 -5.02 3.99 -2.25
C SER A 298 -3.63 3.46 -2.59
N MET A 299 -2.66 3.54 -1.67
CA MET A 299 -1.31 3.01 -1.86
C MET A 299 -1.30 1.48 -1.84
N ILE A 300 -1.97 0.83 -0.88
CA ILE A 300 -2.00 -0.63 -0.82
C ILE A 300 -2.75 -1.21 -2.03
N TYR A 301 -3.85 -0.58 -2.45
CA TYR A 301 -4.54 -0.89 -3.70
C TYR A 301 -3.60 -0.73 -4.91
N SER A 302 -2.83 0.37 -4.97
CA SER A 302 -1.85 0.58 -6.04
C SER A 302 -0.73 -0.46 -6.04
N TRP A 303 -0.28 -0.98 -4.89
CA TRP A 303 0.78 -1.98 -4.87
C TRP A 303 0.35 -3.30 -5.50
N VAL A 304 -0.89 -3.75 -5.27
CA VAL A 304 -1.43 -4.95 -5.93
C VAL A 304 -1.31 -4.81 -7.45
N LEU A 305 -1.73 -3.66 -7.99
CA LEU A 305 -1.67 -3.35 -9.41
C LEU A 305 -0.24 -3.16 -9.91
N LEU A 306 0.61 -2.44 -9.16
CA LEU A 306 2.00 -2.18 -9.52
C LEU A 306 2.83 -3.45 -9.55
N ILE A 307 2.70 -4.34 -8.56
CA ILE A 307 3.45 -5.61 -8.50
C ILE A 307 3.04 -6.51 -9.69
N ALA A 308 1.74 -6.57 -10.00
CA ALA A 308 1.25 -7.27 -11.18
C ALA A 308 1.77 -6.62 -12.47
N LEU A 309 1.81 -5.29 -12.55
CA LEU A 309 2.37 -4.55 -13.69
C LEU A 309 3.86 -4.87 -13.89
N ILE A 310 4.64 -4.91 -12.82
CA ILE A 310 6.06 -5.28 -12.86
C ILE A 310 6.22 -6.72 -13.39
N ALA A 311 5.35 -7.66 -12.97
CA ALA A 311 5.41 -9.04 -13.44
C ALA A 311 5.13 -9.15 -14.95
N VAL A 312 4.19 -8.36 -15.47
CA VAL A 312 3.88 -8.31 -16.90
C VAL A 312 4.97 -7.60 -17.69
N LEU A 313 5.46 -6.46 -17.20
CA LEU A 313 6.53 -5.70 -17.85
C LEU A 313 7.86 -6.44 -17.86
N ALA A 314 8.16 -7.24 -16.83
CA ALA A 314 9.31 -8.13 -16.85
C ALA A 314 9.29 -9.07 -18.06
N ASP A 315 8.11 -9.51 -18.51
CA ASP A 315 7.96 -10.33 -19.72
C ASP A 315 8.04 -9.54 -21.03
N VAL A 316 7.66 -8.27 -21.02
CA VAL A 316 7.83 -7.36 -22.17
C VAL A 316 9.30 -7.01 -22.36
N VAL A 317 10.01 -6.75 -21.26
CA VAL A 317 11.43 -6.34 -21.23
C VAL A 317 12.35 -7.51 -21.52
N ASP A 318 12.17 -8.65 -20.84
CA ASP A 318 13.03 -9.82 -21.02
C ASP A 318 12.45 -10.79 -22.05
N ARG A 319 12.94 -10.66 -23.28
CA ARG A 319 12.49 -11.47 -24.43
C ARG A 319 13.39 -12.65 -24.75
N ARG A 320 14.31 -13.00 -23.86
CA ARG A 320 15.23 -14.12 -24.09
C ARG A 320 14.47 -15.45 -24.19
N PRO A 321 14.93 -16.41 -25.03
CA PRO A 321 14.29 -17.71 -25.18
C PRO A 321 14.57 -18.67 -24.00
N ASP A 322 15.70 -18.50 -23.31
CA ASP A 322 16.20 -19.34 -22.22
C ASP A 322 15.68 -18.94 -20.83
N ARG A 323 14.54 -18.23 -20.77
CA ARG A 323 13.99 -17.74 -19.51
C ARG A 323 13.53 -18.89 -18.62
N PRO A 324 13.72 -18.79 -17.30
CA PRO A 324 13.44 -19.90 -16.39
C PRO A 324 11.95 -20.19 -16.20
N VAL A 325 11.09 -19.18 -16.44
CA VAL A 325 9.63 -19.29 -16.42
C VAL A 325 9.10 -18.89 -17.78
N ALA A 326 8.13 -19.64 -18.28
CA ALA A 326 7.51 -19.35 -19.57
C ALA A 326 6.84 -17.97 -19.57
N ALA A 327 7.16 -17.16 -20.57
CA ALA A 327 6.58 -15.83 -20.73
C ALA A 327 5.05 -15.89 -20.89
N ILE A 328 4.36 -14.85 -20.39
CA ILE A 328 2.91 -14.62 -20.60
C ILE A 328 2.61 -14.62 -22.11
N GLY A 329 3.54 -14.14 -22.93
CA GLY A 329 3.41 -14.09 -24.38
C GLY A 329 2.72 -12.81 -24.85
N ARG A 330 1.92 -12.89 -25.92
CA ARG A 330 1.29 -11.70 -26.53
C ARG A 330 0.30 -11.00 -25.59
N GLY A 331 -0.33 -11.74 -24.67
CA GLY A 331 -1.23 -11.14 -23.68
C GLY A 331 -0.56 -10.14 -22.74
N ALA A 332 0.77 -10.18 -22.59
CA ALA A 332 1.49 -9.17 -21.81
C ALA A 332 1.32 -7.75 -22.39
N PHE A 333 1.18 -7.61 -23.71
CA PHE A 333 0.94 -6.33 -24.38
C PHE A 333 -0.49 -5.80 -24.20
N VAL A 334 -1.42 -6.65 -23.75
CA VAL A 334 -2.79 -6.25 -23.37
C VAL A 334 -2.84 -5.95 -21.87
N LEU A 335 -2.26 -6.84 -21.05
CA LEU A 335 -2.24 -6.69 -19.61
C LEU A 335 -1.46 -5.45 -19.15
N ALA A 336 -0.33 -5.13 -19.79
CA ALA A 336 0.49 -4.00 -19.38
C ALA A 336 -0.25 -2.65 -19.48
N PRO A 337 -0.83 -2.24 -20.63
CA PRO A 337 -1.62 -1.01 -20.71
C PRO A 337 -2.80 -0.96 -19.73
N LEU A 338 -3.50 -2.08 -19.56
CA LEU A 338 -4.63 -2.17 -18.62
C LEU A 338 -4.19 -1.92 -17.16
N LEU A 339 -3.10 -2.57 -16.74
CA LEU A 339 -2.52 -2.37 -15.41
C LEU A 339 -1.88 -0.98 -15.26
N MET A 340 -1.32 -0.39 -16.32
CA MET A 340 -0.80 0.98 -16.29
C MET A 340 -1.92 1.99 -16.01
N LEU A 341 -3.04 1.91 -16.74
CA LEU A 341 -4.20 2.79 -16.56
C LEU A 341 -4.81 2.63 -15.16
N ALA A 342 -4.98 1.38 -14.70
CA ALA A 342 -5.50 1.14 -13.35
C ALA A 342 -4.53 1.63 -12.27
N SER A 343 -3.22 1.40 -12.44
CA SER A 343 -2.22 1.82 -11.45
C SER A 343 -2.05 3.34 -11.37
N SER A 344 -2.25 4.09 -12.47
CA SER A 344 -2.17 5.55 -12.45
C SER A 344 -3.36 6.18 -11.72
N GLY A 345 -4.56 5.65 -11.90
CA GLY A 345 -5.75 6.06 -11.16
C GLY A 345 -5.83 5.53 -9.72
N ALA A 346 -4.95 4.58 -9.37
CA ALA A 346 -4.76 4.11 -8.00
C ALA A 346 -3.82 5.02 -7.21
N LYS A 347 -2.68 5.42 -7.78
CA LYS A 347 -1.73 6.33 -7.15
C LYS A 347 -0.84 7.03 -8.19
N ALA A 348 -0.75 8.36 -8.09
CA ALA A 348 0.09 9.18 -8.98
C ALA A 348 1.57 8.78 -9.01
N SER A 349 2.11 8.22 -7.93
CA SER A 349 3.55 7.94 -7.83
C SER A 349 4.02 6.69 -8.61
N SER A 350 3.11 5.80 -9.00
CA SER A 350 3.45 4.49 -9.56
C SER A 350 4.03 4.56 -10.97
N LEU A 351 3.34 5.23 -11.91
CA LEU A 351 3.81 5.28 -13.30
C LEU A 351 5.06 6.13 -13.53
N PRO A 352 5.30 7.26 -12.83
CA PRO A 352 6.58 7.97 -12.93
C PRO A 352 7.78 7.07 -12.63
N VAL A 353 7.69 6.23 -11.59
CA VAL A 353 8.74 5.26 -11.26
C VAL A 353 8.89 4.19 -12.35
N VAL A 354 7.77 3.63 -12.85
CA VAL A 354 7.79 2.66 -13.95
C VAL A 354 8.40 3.26 -15.23
N GLY A 355 8.04 4.49 -15.57
CA GLY A 355 8.54 5.21 -16.74
C GLY A 355 10.06 5.40 -16.68
N LEU A 356 10.58 5.86 -15.53
CA LEU A 356 12.02 5.97 -15.31
C LEU A 356 12.72 4.60 -15.31
N ALA A 357 12.11 3.56 -14.76
CA ALA A 357 12.64 2.20 -14.80
C ALA A 357 12.79 1.69 -16.25
N LEU A 358 11.77 1.91 -17.08
CA LEU A 358 11.78 1.55 -18.50
C LEU A 358 12.79 2.39 -19.30
N ALA A 359 12.88 3.69 -19.04
CA ALA A 359 13.85 4.57 -19.68
C ALA A 359 15.29 4.14 -19.35
N PHE A 360 15.59 3.91 -18.07
CA PHE A 360 16.87 3.39 -17.61
C PHE A 360 17.21 2.05 -18.28
N THR A 361 16.23 1.15 -18.35
CA THR A 361 16.40 -0.15 -19.01
C THR A 361 16.66 -0.02 -20.50
N ALA A 362 15.93 0.87 -21.18
CA ALA A 362 16.09 1.10 -22.61
C ALA A 362 17.50 1.61 -22.92
N VAL A 363 18.00 2.56 -22.13
CA VAL A 363 19.37 3.07 -22.24
C VAL A 363 20.40 1.96 -21.94
N ALA A 364 20.23 1.23 -20.84
CA ALA A 364 21.16 0.15 -20.47
C ALA A 364 21.25 -0.94 -21.55
N LEU A 365 20.10 -1.35 -22.11
CA LEU A 365 20.06 -2.34 -23.19
C LEU A 365 20.57 -1.78 -24.51
N LEU A 366 20.30 -0.51 -24.84
CA LEU A 366 20.87 0.14 -26.01
C LEU A 366 22.40 0.18 -25.93
N VAL A 367 22.96 0.54 -24.78
CA VAL A 367 24.41 0.58 -24.56
C VAL A 367 25.01 -0.83 -24.61
N ALA A 368 24.39 -1.80 -23.94
CA ALA A 368 24.89 -3.17 -23.83
C ALA A 368 24.78 -3.96 -25.13
N THR A 369 23.69 -3.78 -25.89
CA THR A 369 23.40 -4.56 -27.11
C THR A 369 23.62 -3.80 -28.41
N ARG A 370 23.82 -2.47 -28.33
CA ARG A 370 23.91 -1.54 -29.48
C ARG A 370 22.69 -1.60 -30.40
N ARG A 371 21.53 -2.01 -29.88
CA ARG A 371 20.26 -2.12 -30.60
C ARG A 371 19.16 -1.46 -29.80
N ILE A 372 18.25 -0.78 -30.48
CA ILE A 372 17.10 -0.15 -29.85
C ILE A 372 16.15 -1.25 -29.33
N PRO A 373 15.89 -1.32 -28.02
CA PRO A 373 14.98 -2.31 -27.45
C PRO A 373 13.52 -1.85 -27.66
N TRP A 374 13.00 -1.96 -28.88
CA TRP A 374 11.69 -1.41 -29.27
C TRP A 374 10.53 -1.86 -28.37
N ALA A 375 10.57 -3.07 -27.81
CA ALA A 375 9.55 -3.52 -26.86
C ALA A 375 9.55 -2.70 -25.56
N VAL A 376 10.74 -2.33 -25.06
CA VAL A 376 10.91 -1.49 -23.87
C VAL A 376 10.52 -0.05 -24.18
N VAL A 377 10.92 0.47 -25.34
CA VAL A 377 10.53 1.81 -25.82
C VAL A 377 9.01 1.91 -25.96
N GLY A 378 8.37 0.92 -26.60
CA GLY A 378 6.92 0.87 -26.75
C GLY A 378 6.20 0.80 -25.40
N ALA A 379 6.72 0.03 -24.44
CA ALA A 379 6.18 0.01 -23.07
C ALA A 379 6.36 1.37 -22.36
N GLY A 380 7.49 2.04 -22.57
CA GLY A 380 7.75 3.38 -22.06
C GLY A 380 6.79 4.42 -22.62
N LEU A 381 6.55 4.40 -23.94
CA LEU A 381 5.55 5.26 -24.60
C LEU A 381 4.13 4.97 -24.11
N ALA A 382 3.77 3.70 -23.94
CA ALA A 382 2.47 3.32 -23.36
C ALA A 382 2.33 3.82 -21.91
N THR A 383 3.41 3.79 -21.12
CA THR A 383 3.43 4.33 -19.75
C THR A 383 3.25 5.84 -19.77
N ALA A 384 3.94 6.56 -20.66
CA ALA A 384 3.78 8.00 -20.83
C ALA A 384 2.36 8.37 -21.27
N ALA A 385 1.76 7.62 -22.19
CA ALA A 385 0.37 7.82 -22.61
C ALA A 385 -0.63 7.56 -21.47
N ALA A 386 -0.44 6.50 -20.69
CA ALA A 386 -1.28 6.20 -19.53
C ALA A 386 -1.14 7.25 -18.42
N GLN A 387 0.07 7.77 -18.19
CA GLN A 387 0.30 8.88 -17.27
C GLN A 387 -0.34 10.17 -17.78
N LEU A 388 -0.21 10.48 -19.07
CA LEU A 388 -0.86 11.65 -19.68
C LEU A 388 -2.38 11.56 -19.57
N PHE A 389 -2.95 10.37 -19.82
CA PHE A 389 -4.37 10.11 -19.60
C PHE A 389 -4.77 10.40 -18.15
N ALA A 390 -4.04 9.87 -17.17
CA ALA A 390 -4.35 10.14 -15.76
C ALA A 390 -4.24 11.64 -15.44
N THR A 391 -3.17 12.30 -15.87
CA THR A 391 -2.96 13.74 -15.67
C THR A 391 -4.10 14.55 -16.28
N ALA A 392 -4.58 14.19 -17.48
CA ALA A 392 -5.63 14.92 -18.18
C ALA A 392 -7.03 14.64 -17.63
N VAL A 393 -7.35 13.37 -17.38
CA VAL A 393 -8.72 12.91 -17.05
C VAL A 393 -8.99 12.89 -15.55
N LEU A 394 -8.02 12.43 -14.74
CA LEU A 394 -8.21 12.30 -13.29
C LEU A 394 -7.75 13.55 -12.56
N TYR A 395 -6.64 14.14 -12.99
CA TYR A 395 -6.05 15.30 -12.30
C TYR A 395 -6.34 16.64 -12.99
N ARG A 396 -6.90 16.65 -14.21
CA ARG A 396 -7.15 17.87 -15.01
C ARG A 396 -5.97 18.86 -15.02
N PHE A 397 -4.76 18.31 -15.14
CA PHE A 397 -3.47 19.03 -15.11
C PHE A 397 -3.19 19.82 -13.81
N LYS A 398 -3.86 19.48 -12.69
CA LYS A 398 -3.53 20.01 -11.37
C LYS A 398 -2.28 19.33 -10.82
N ALA A 399 -1.29 20.14 -10.44
CA ALA A 399 0.00 19.66 -9.94
C ALA A 399 0.03 19.41 -8.42
N TYR A 400 -0.97 19.85 -7.66
CA TYR A 400 -1.04 19.68 -6.19
C TYR A 400 0.24 20.13 -5.44
N GLY A 401 0.88 21.21 -5.93
CA GLY A 401 2.09 21.77 -5.35
C GLY A 401 3.36 20.95 -5.56
N ILE A 402 3.37 19.98 -6.48
CA ILE A 402 4.61 19.26 -6.83
C ILE A 402 5.58 20.22 -7.50
N GLU A 403 6.78 20.31 -6.94
CA GLU A 403 7.88 21.17 -7.42
C GLU A 403 9.18 20.37 -7.50
N VAL A 404 10.10 20.82 -8.36
CA VAL A 404 11.47 20.31 -8.39
C VAL A 404 12.27 21.10 -7.37
N ASP A 405 12.67 20.43 -6.30
CA ASP A 405 13.36 21.05 -5.17
C ASP A 405 14.32 20.03 -4.54
N PRO A 406 15.52 19.86 -5.13
CA PRO A 406 16.43 18.78 -4.78
C PRO A 406 16.88 18.85 -3.32
N LEU A 407 16.66 17.77 -2.56
CA LEU A 407 17.03 17.57 -1.15
C LEU A 407 16.34 18.48 -0.14
N ALA A 408 15.96 19.70 -0.54
CA ALA A 408 15.48 20.77 0.33
C ALA A 408 14.25 20.43 1.16
N SER A 409 13.33 19.63 0.61
CA SER A 409 12.13 19.22 1.33
C SER A 409 12.29 17.94 2.16
N SER A 410 13.31 17.13 1.86
CA SER A 410 13.38 15.73 2.30
C SER A 410 14.51 15.44 3.27
N LEU A 411 15.69 16.02 3.03
CA LEU A 411 16.88 15.79 3.84
C LEU A 411 17.47 17.08 4.41
N GLU A 412 17.41 18.20 3.67
CA GLU A 412 17.97 19.48 4.12
C GLU A 412 17.50 19.98 5.50
N PRO A 413 16.23 19.81 5.89
CA PRO A 413 15.77 20.24 7.21
C PRO A 413 16.52 19.54 8.37
N TYR A 414 17.17 18.41 8.10
CA TYR A 414 17.95 17.69 9.09
C TYR A 414 19.38 18.22 9.26
N TRP A 415 19.89 19.10 8.41
CA TRP A 415 21.25 19.66 8.57
C TRP A 415 21.31 21.18 8.46
N THR A 416 20.18 21.87 8.26
CA THR A 416 20.11 23.33 8.13
C THR A 416 19.28 23.94 9.26
N PRO A 417 19.87 24.77 10.16
CA PRO A 417 21.30 25.08 10.27
C PRO A 417 22.13 23.86 10.68
N PRO A 418 23.46 23.87 10.43
CA PRO A 418 24.32 22.77 10.85
C PRO A 418 24.26 22.58 12.37
N PRO A 419 24.25 21.33 12.86
CA PRO A 419 24.18 21.05 14.28
C PRO A 419 25.43 21.56 14.99
N GLU A 420 25.28 21.99 16.24
CA GLU A 420 26.39 22.49 17.05
C GLU A 420 27.52 21.46 17.15
N GLY A 421 28.76 21.90 16.90
CA GLY A 421 29.95 21.02 16.92
C GLY A 421 30.11 20.12 15.68
N TRP A 422 29.20 20.17 14.70
CA TRP A 422 29.31 19.42 13.45
C TRP A 422 29.66 20.32 12.27
N PRO A 423 30.80 20.07 11.59
CA PRO A 423 31.04 20.65 10.27
C PRO A 423 29.92 20.27 9.30
N ALA A 424 29.42 21.25 8.53
CA ALA A 424 28.29 21.03 7.61
C ALA A 424 28.47 19.80 6.68
N PRO A 425 29.65 19.52 6.08
CA PRO A 425 29.83 18.33 5.25
C PRO A 425 29.63 17.01 6.02
N LEU A 426 30.01 16.96 7.30
CA LEU A 426 29.82 15.78 8.14
C LEU A 426 28.35 15.60 8.55
N ALA A 427 27.64 16.71 8.80
CA ALA A 427 26.21 16.66 9.07
C ALA A 427 25.43 16.13 7.84
N VAL A 428 25.75 16.64 6.64
CA VAL A 428 25.16 16.15 5.37
C VAL A 428 25.45 14.65 5.20
N LEU A 429 26.70 14.22 5.38
CA LEU A 429 27.06 12.81 5.28
C LEU A 429 26.28 11.95 6.30
N ALA A 430 26.16 12.41 7.55
CA ALA A 430 25.42 11.73 8.58
C ALA A 430 23.93 11.60 8.23
N VAL A 431 23.29 12.65 7.70
CA VAL A 431 21.89 12.58 7.25
C VAL A 431 21.73 11.61 6.08
N VAL A 432 22.64 11.62 5.10
CA VAL A 432 22.61 10.67 3.97
C VAL A 432 22.79 9.23 4.45
N VAL A 433 23.69 8.98 5.41
CA VAL A 433 23.87 7.67 6.04
C VAL A 433 22.61 7.26 6.81
N ALA A 434 22.01 8.16 7.59
CA ALA A 434 20.77 7.90 8.31
C ALA A 434 19.64 7.53 7.33
N PHE A 435 19.50 8.27 6.23
CA PHE A 435 18.54 7.96 5.17
C PHE A 435 18.80 6.59 4.55
N ALA A 436 20.06 6.28 4.20
CA ALA A 436 20.41 4.99 3.61
C ALA A 436 20.15 3.82 4.57
N VAL A 437 20.46 3.96 5.86
CA VAL A 437 20.21 2.91 6.85
C VAL A 437 18.72 2.74 7.14
N ASN A 438 17.97 3.84 7.28
CA ASN A 438 16.53 3.79 7.56
C ASN A 438 15.72 3.25 6.36
N MET A 439 16.00 3.76 5.16
CA MET A 439 15.18 3.51 3.97
C MET A 439 15.74 2.44 3.01
N GLN A 440 17.06 2.25 2.94
CA GLN A 440 17.70 1.45 1.89
C GLN A 440 18.40 0.17 2.40
N LEU A 441 18.48 -0.07 3.72
CA LEU A 441 19.17 -1.25 4.26
C LEU A 441 18.56 -2.58 3.80
N ARG A 442 17.24 -2.64 3.60
CA ARG A 442 16.54 -3.84 3.09
C ARG A 442 16.90 -4.19 1.64
N VAL A 443 17.51 -3.25 0.90
CA VAL A 443 17.83 -3.43 -0.52
C VAL A 443 19.32 -3.69 -0.76
N VAL A 444 20.13 -3.88 0.30
CA VAL A 444 21.58 -4.11 0.19
C VAL A 444 21.95 -5.39 -0.57
N GLY A 445 21.02 -6.34 -0.72
CA GLY A 445 21.22 -7.54 -1.55
C GLY A 445 21.47 -7.22 -3.03
N ILE A 446 21.12 -6.02 -3.50
CA ILE A 446 21.42 -5.55 -4.87
C ILE A 446 22.94 -5.49 -5.09
N GLY A 447 23.73 -5.06 -4.09
CA GLY A 447 25.19 -4.94 -4.22
C GLY A 447 25.88 -6.25 -4.62
N PRO A 448 25.71 -7.35 -3.86
CA PRO A 448 26.20 -8.66 -4.24
C PRO A 448 25.69 -9.14 -5.61
N LEU A 449 24.46 -8.83 -6.01
CA LEU A 449 23.98 -9.19 -7.34
C LEU A 449 24.83 -8.51 -8.43
N LEU A 450 25.04 -7.19 -8.32
CA LEU A 450 25.86 -6.42 -9.27
C LEU A 450 27.30 -6.96 -9.32
N TRP A 451 27.88 -7.26 -8.15
CA TRP A 451 29.24 -7.80 -8.03
C TRP A 451 29.37 -9.19 -8.64
N LEU A 452 28.48 -10.12 -8.28
CA LEU A 452 28.51 -11.51 -8.74
C LEU A 452 28.20 -11.65 -10.24
N ARG A 453 27.43 -10.71 -10.81
CA ARG A 453 27.18 -10.61 -12.26
C ARG A 453 28.23 -9.78 -12.99
N ARG A 454 29.15 -9.11 -12.28
CA ARG A 454 30.16 -8.19 -12.85
C ARG A 454 29.52 -7.14 -13.77
N GLY A 455 28.38 -6.59 -13.35
CA GLY A 455 27.59 -5.63 -14.15
C GLY A 455 26.90 -6.20 -15.39
N ARG A 456 27.05 -7.49 -15.71
CA ARG A 456 26.35 -8.14 -16.84
C ARG A 456 24.96 -8.59 -16.42
N LEU A 457 24.08 -7.61 -16.24
CA LEU A 457 22.71 -7.84 -15.81
C LEU A 457 21.81 -8.30 -16.96
N GLU A 458 20.86 -9.15 -16.62
CA GLU A 458 19.79 -9.58 -17.50
C GLU A 458 18.78 -8.43 -17.72
N PRO A 459 18.03 -8.37 -18.84
CA PRO A 459 17.10 -7.27 -19.11
C PRO A 459 16.12 -6.98 -17.96
N VAL A 460 15.56 -8.02 -17.34
CA VAL A 460 14.68 -7.87 -16.17
C VAL A 460 15.41 -7.32 -14.94
N GLN A 461 16.70 -7.62 -14.76
CA GLN A 461 17.50 -7.09 -13.66
C GLN A 461 17.81 -5.61 -13.86
N TRP A 462 18.04 -5.16 -15.11
CA TRP A 462 18.14 -3.73 -15.43
C TRP A 462 16.83 -2.99 -15.12
N PHE A 463 15.68 -3.60 -15.43
CA PHE A 463 14.36 -3.05 -15.11
C PHE A 463 14.10 -2.92 -13.62
N LEU A 464 14.38 -3.98 -12.85
CA LEU A 464 14.25 -3.93 -11.40
C LEU A 464 15.23 -2.92 -10.77
N LEU A 465 16.46 -2.82 -11.28
CA LEU A 465 17.43 -1.84 -10.81
C LEU A 465 16.98 -0.40 -11.12
N GLY A 466 16.46 -0.16 -12.32
CA GLY A 466 15.93 1.15 -12.72
C GLY A 466 14.81 1.62 -11.81
N GLY A 467 13.86 0.75 -11.47
CA GLY A 467 12.79 1.07 -10.52
C GLY A 467 13.29 1.29 -9.09
N ALA A 468 14.25 0.47 -8.65
CA ALA A 468 14.88 0.60 -7.34
C ALA A 468 15.62 1.94 -7.15
N LEU A 469 16.19 2.49 -8.23
CA LEU A 469 16.85 3.79 -8.22
C LEU A 469 15.87 4.96 -8.42
N ALA A 470 14.86 4.77 -9.28
CA ALA A 470 13.90 5.82 -9.63
C ALA A 470 13.07 6.31 -8.43
N GLY A 471 12.66 5.41 -7.53
CA GLY A 471 11.88 5.78 -6.34
C GLY A 471 12.58 6.76 -5.41
N PRO A 472 13.76 6.40 -4.85
CA PRO A 472 14.57 7.32 -4.03
C PRO A 472 15.00 8.57 -4.79
N LEU A 473 15.31 8.47 -6.09
CA LEU A 473 15.66 9.63 -6.91
C LEU A 473 14.53 10.65 -6.96
N LEU A 474 13.30 10.21 -7.28
CA LEU A 474 12.12 11.10 -7.32
C LEU A 474 11.77 11.65 -5.95
N TYR A 475 11.92 10.85 -4.88
CA TYR A 475 11.76 11.33 -3.50
C TYR A 475 12.72 12.49 -3.19
N LEU A 476 13.98 12.36 -3.57
CA LEU A 476 15.02 13.36 -3.30
C LEU A 476 14.97 14.57 -4.24
N LEU A 477 14.38 14.45 -5.43
CA LEU A 477 14.30 15.53 -6.42
C LEU A 477 13.04 16.39 -6.29
N LEU A 478 11.94 15.80 -5.83
CA LEU A 478 10.63 16.45 -5.84
C LEU A 478 10.20 16.83 -4.42
N ARG A 479 9.62 18.02 -4.31
CA ARG A 479 8.88 18.48 -3.13
C ARG A 479 7.39 18.36 -3.38
N GLN A 480 6.65 18.01 -2.34
CA GLN A 480 5.19 18.11 -2.34
C GLN A 480 4.73 18.58 -0.94
N PRO A 481 3.82 19.58 -0.85
CA PRO A 481 3.27 20.06 0.42
C PRO A 481 2.62 18.94 1.24
N GLY A 482 3.15 18.66 2.44
CA GLY A 482 2.70 17.56 3.30
C GLY A 482 3.53 16.27 3.15
N GLY A 483 4.63 16.30 2.38
CA GLY A 483 5.61 15.21 2.33
C GLY A 483 5.16 13.99 1.51
N ALA A 484 4.25 14.16 0.54
CA ALA A 484 3.77 13.05 -0.29
C ALA A 484 4.80 12.58 -1.34
N ASN A 485 5.91 13.28 -1.54
CA ASN A 485 7.01 12.82 -2.39
C ASN A 485 7.60 11.48 -1.90
N GLN A 486 7.45 11.11 -0.62
CA GLN A 486 7.82 9.78 -0.11
C GLN A 486 7.09 8.61 -0.80
N TYR A 487 5.92 8.84 -1.42
CA TYR A 487 5.22 7.79 -2.15
C TYR A 487 5.98 7.27 -3.39
N PHE A 488 6.95 8.02 -3.90
CA PHE A 488 7.85 7.54 -4.96
C PHE A 488 8.81 6.47 -4.46
N THR A 489 9.39 6.65 -3.26
CA THR A 489 10.28 5.63 -2.69
C THR A 489 9.54 4.33 -2.41
N ARG A 490 8.27 4.41 -1.99
CA ARG A 490 7.36 3.26 -1.79
C ARG A 490 7.06 2.50 -3.07
N ALA A 491 6.89 3.20 -4.19
CA ALA A 491 6.72 2.56 -5.49
C ALA A 491 8.03 1.89 -5.94
N GLY A 492 9.18 2.56 -5.82
CA GLY A 492 10.49 2.01 -6.18
C GLY A 492 10.90 0.79 -5.34
N PHE A 493 10.48 0.75 -4.07
CA PHE A 493 10.78 -0.34 -3.15
C PHE A 493 10.21 -1.68 -3.63
N THR A 494 9.07 -1.68 -4.32
CA THR A 494 8.49 -2.91 -4.93
C THR A 494 9.44 -3.59 -5.92
N PHE A 495 10.27 -2.82 -6.63
CA PHE A 495 11.32 -3.35 -7.51
C PHE A 495 12.55 -3.78 -6.73
N ALA A 496 12.95 -2.95 -5.77
CA ALA A 496 14.20 -3.08 -5.03
C ALA A 496 14.24 -4.35 -4.16
N VAL A 497 13.15 -4.70 -3.47
CA VAL A 497 13.09 -5.91 -2.62
C VAL A 497 13.23 -7.19 -3.43
N VAL A 498 12.68 -7.23 -4.64
CA VAL A 498 12.80 -8.39 -5.54
C VAL A 498 14.24 -8.57 -6.00
N LEU A 499 14.90 -7.47 -6.40
CA LEU A 499 16.30 -7.52 -6.83
C LEU A 499 17.25 -7.84 -5.66
N SER A 500 16.98 -7.28 -4.48
CA SER A 500 17.71 -7.56 -3.23
C SER A 500 17.62 -9.03 -2.85
N ALA A 501 16.41 -9.61 -2.86
CA ALA A 501 16.16 -11.02 -2.60
C ALA A 501 16.88 -11.92 -3.62
N TRP A 502 16.93 -11.52 -4.89
CA TRP A 502 17.66 -12.26 -5.92
C TRP A 502 19.17 -12.27 -5.62
N GLY A 503 19.75 -11.13 -5.27
CA GLY A 503 21.15 -11.05 -4.86
C GLY A 503 21.48 -11.85 -3.62
N TYR A 504 20.62 -11.81 -2.60
CA TYR A 504 20.72 -12.66 -1.41
C TYR A 504 20.80 -14.15 -1.78
N LEU A 505 19.90 -14.61 -2.64
CA LEU A 505 19.86 -16.01 -3.11
C LEU A 505 21.08 -16.39 -3.95
N MET A 506 21.68 -15.47 -4.70
CA MET A 506 22.93 -15.71 -5.42
C MET A 506 24.13 -15.90 -4.48
N VAL A 507 24.16 -15.18 -3.35
CA VAL A 507 25.18 -15.36 -2.31
C VAL A 507 24.96 -16.69 -1.59
N ALA A 508 23.70 -17.02 -1.26
CA ALA A 508 23.33 -18.28 -0.63
C ALA A 508 23.74 -19.50 -1.46
N ASP A 509 23.56 -19.45 -2.78
CA ASP A 509 24.00 -20.53 -3.69
C ASP A 509 25.51 -20.75 -3.67
N ARG A 510 26.28 -19.66 -3.68
CA ARG A 510 27.75 -19.75 -3.62
C ARG A 510 28.24 -20.30 -2.29
N ALA A 511 27.51 -20.05 -1.19
CA ALA A 511 27.82 -20.60 0.11
C ALA A 511 27.56 -22.12 0.21
N ARG A 512 26.85 -22.71 -0.77
CA ARG A 512 26.55 -24.16 -0.87
C ARG A 512 26.03 -24.73 0.47
N LEU A 513 25.09 -24.02 1.09
CA LEU A 513 24.56 -24.39 2.40
C LEU A 513 23.87 -25.76 2.33
N THR A 514 24.25 -26.65 3.24
CA THR A 514 23.46 -27.87 3.48
C THR A 514 22.14 -27.49 4.15
N ARG A 515 21.15 -28.38 4.18
CA ARG A 515 19.90 -28.14 4.91
C ARG A 515 20.17 -27.75 6.38
N ARG A 516 21.07 -28.46 7.06
CA ARG A 516 21.47 -28.17 8.44
C ARG A 516 22.09 -26.78 8.57
N SER A 517 23.03 -26.41 7.71
CA SER A 517 23.66 -25.07 7.76
C SER A 517 22.68 -23.95 7.42
N GLY A 518 21.73 -24.19 6.51
CA GLY A 518 20.64 -23.26 6.22
C GLY A 518 19.70 -23.08 7.41
N THR A 519 19.31 -24.17 8.08
CA THR A 519 18.51 -24.11 9.31
C THR A 519 19.25 -23.36 10.42
N VAL A 520 20.54 -23.63 10.63
CA VAL A 520 21.34 -22.90 11.62
C VAL A 520 21.41 -21.41 11.28
N LEU A 521 21.65 -21.04 10.02
CA LEU A 521 21.64 -19.64 9.60
C LEU A 521 20.28 -18.98 9.89
N GLY A 522 19.18 -19.67 9.60
CA GLY A 522 17.82 -19.18 9.89
C GLY A 522 17.55 -19.02 11.39
N LEU A 523 18.00 -19.97 12.22
CA LEU A 523 17.88 -19.88 13.68
C LEU A 523 18.75 -18.76 14.25
N CYS A 524 19.97 -18.57 13.76
CA CYS A 524 20.83 -17.44 14.14
C CYS A 524 20.21 -16.11 13.72
N ALA A 525 19.63 -16.03 12.53
CA ALA A 525 18.91 -14.85 12.06
C ALA A 525 17.71 -14.52 12.96
N LEU A 526 16.92 -15.53 13.33
CA LEU A 526 15.80 -15.37 14.26
C LEU A 526 16.28 -14.94 15.65
N ALA A 527 17.32 -15.57 16.19
CA ALA A 527 17.89 -15.21 17.48
C ALA A 527 18.42 -13.77 17.48
N LEU A 528 19.09 -13.34 16.41
CA LEU A 528 19.51 -11.96 16.24
C LEU A 528 18.32 -11.02 16.17
N ALA A 529 17.28 -11.33 15.39
CA ALA A 529 16.06 -10.54 15.31
C ALA A 529 15.43 -10.33 16.69
N VAL A 530 15.25 -11.42 17.46
CA VAL A 530 14.71 -11.39 18.82
C VAL A 530 15.60 -10.57 19.76
N ALA A 531 16.93 -10.72 19.68
CA ALA A 531 17.86 -9.94 20.48
C ALA A 531 17.78 -8.44 20.16
N LEU A 532 17.72 -8.06 18.87
CA LEU A 532 17.58 -6.67 18.46
C LEU A 532 16.26 -6.07 18.96
N VAL A 533 15.15 -6.82 18.88
CA VAL A 533 13.84 -6.40 19.41
C VAL A 533 13.93 -6.19 20.92
N ALA A 534 14.47 -7.16 21.66
CA ALA A 534 14.59 -7.07 23.11
C ALA A 534 15.48 -5.89 23.55
N LEU A 535 16.60 -5.67 22.85
CA LEU A 535 17.48 -4.53 23.10
C LEU A 535 16.77 -3.20 22.84
N GLN A 536 16.04 -3.08 21.73
CA GLN A 536 15.27 -1.85 21.47
C GLN A 536 14.16 -1.64 22.51
N PHE A 537 13.44 -2.70 22.89
CA PHE A 537 12.42 -2.57 23.93
C PHE A 537 12.97 -2.13 25.29
N ARG A 538 14.24 -2.45 25.57
CA ARG A 538 14.91 -2.14 26.84
C ARG A 538 15.62 -0.79 26.82
N TYR A 539 16.25 -0.41 25.71
CA TYR A 539 17.21 0.67 25.65
C TYR A 539 16.87 1.79 24.67
N ALA A 540 15.90 1.60 23.76
CA ALA A 540 15.44 2.70 22.92
C ALA A 540 14.70 3.71 23.80
N GLY A 541 15.04 4.99 23.64
CA GLY A 541 14.36 6.12 24.28
C GLY A 541 13.74 7.05 23.24
N PRO A 542 13.06 8.11 23.68
CA PRO A 542 12.51 9.11 22.76
C PRO A 542 13.63 9.80 22.00
N ALA A 543 13.37 10.16 20.74
CA ALA A 543 14.17 11.15 20.05
C ALA A 543 14.07 12.48 20.81
N ALA A 544 15.17 12.93 21.42
CA ALA A 544 15.23 14.14 22.22
C ALA A 544 16.23 15.12 21.60
N GLY A 545 15.91 16.42 21.66
CA GLY A 545 16.74 17.50 21.14
C GLY A 545 15.92 18.60 20.48
N GLU A 546 16.53 19.77 20.29
CA GLU A 546 15.88 20.97 19.77
C GLU A 546 15.87 21.00 18.25
N THR A 547 16.81 20.31 17.60
CA THR A 547 16.95 20.30 16.14
C THR A 547 16.45 19.00 15.53
N MET A 548 16.05 19.03 14.25
CA MET A 548 15.67 17.83 13.50
C MET A 548 16.83 16.83 13.39
N PHE A 549 18.09 17.30 13.35
CA PHE A 549 19.27 16.44 13.35
C PHE A 549 19.33 15.57 14.62
N ASP A 550 18.95 16.12 15.78
CA ASP A 550 18.99 15.40 17.05
C ASP A 550 18.10 14.17 17.03
N TRP A 551 17.00 14.21 16.26
CA TRP A 551 16.10 13.09 16.09
C TRP A 551 16.72 11.92 15.32
N LEU A 552 17.83 12.15 14.59
CA LEU A 552 18.58 11.12 13.88
C LEU A 552 19.69 10.50 14.72
N ARG A 553 20.14 11.16 15.81
CA ARG A 553 21.26 10.68 16.63
C ARG A 553 21.06 9.25 17.17
N PRO A 554 19.88 8.86 17.70
CA PRO A 554 19.69 7.49 18.19
C PRO A 554 19.92 6.44 17.10
N LEU A 555 19.40 6.69 15.89
CA LEU A 555 19.62 5.84 14.72
C LEU A 555 21.10 5.79 14.34
N LEU A 556 21.79 6.92 14.29
CA LEU A 556 23.20 7.00 13.92
C LEU A 556 24.10 6.24 14.90
N TRP A 557 23.92 6.43 16.20
CA TRP A 557 24.71 5.74 17.22
C TRP A 557 24.45 4.23 17.23
N TRP A 558 23.18 3.84 17.11
CA TRP A 558 22.82 2.43 16.99
C TRP A 558 23.47 1.78 15.77
N SER A 559 23.42 2.46 14.62
CA SER A 559 24.02 1.99 13.37
C SER A 559 25.53 1.89 13.46
N ALA A 560 26.19 2.87 14.10
CA ALA A 560 27.63 2.86 14.35
C ALA A 560 28.03 1.68 15.26
N GLY A 561 27.29 1.43 16.34
CA GLY A 561 27.53 0.29 17.23
C GLY A 561 27.40 -1.05 16.50
N LEU A 562 26.34 -1.23 15.70
CA LEU A 562 26.17 -2.42 14.87
C LEU A 562 27.28 -2.57 13.82
N ALA A 563 27.75 -1.47 13.22
CA ALA A 563 28.87 -1.49 12.29
C ALA A 563 30.18 -1.92 12.95
N VAL A 564 30.47 -1.43 14.16
CA VAL A 564 31.64 -1.86 14.95
C VAL A 564 31.56 -3.36 15.28
N LEU A 565 30.40 -3.84 15.73
CA LEU A 565 30.19 -5.27 15.98
C LEU A 565 30.36 -6.11 14.70
N ALA A 566 29.88 -5.63 13.56
CA ALA A 566 30.09 -6.29 12.27
C ALA A 566 31.57 -6.35 11.88
N VAL A 567 32.33 -5.28 12.08
CA VAL A 567 33.78 -5.25 11.84
C VAL A 567 34.52 -6.25 12.72
N ILE A 568 34.19 -6.30 14.02
CA ILE A 568 34.77 -7.29 14.97
C ILE A 568 34.42 -8.71 14.53
N ALA A 569 33.15 -8.97 14.19
CA ALA A 569 32.70 -10.29 13.75
C ALA A 569 33.41 -10.73 12.47
N VAL A 570 33.62 -9.82 11.50
CA VAL A 570 34.41 -10.10 10.29
C VAL A 570 35.87 -10.35 10.62
N GLY A 571 36.47 -9.54 11.51
CA GLY A 571 37.85 -9.71 11.98
C GLY A 571 38.12 -11.05 12.66
N ILE A 572 37.13 -11.60 13.38
CA ILE A 572 37.19 -12.95 13.97
C ILE A 572 36.89 -14.03 12.93
N TRP A 573 35.91 -13.80 12.05
CA TRP A 573 35.49 -14.78 11.04
C TRP A 573 36.59 -15.09 10.03
N LEU A 574 37.32 -14.07 9.56
CA LEU A 574 38.37 -14.25 8.56
C LEU A 574 39.43 -15.29 8.99
N PRO A 575 40.14 -15.16 10.12
CA PRO A 575 41.11 -16.17 10.57
C PRO A 575 40.44 -17.51 10.90
N ALA A 576 39.26 -17.51 11.54
CA ALA A 576 38.54 -18.75 11.85
C ALA A 576 38.15 -19.52 10.57
N SER A 577 37.84 -18.81 9.48
CA SER A 577 37.47 -19.42 8.19
C SER A 577 38.64 -20.06 7.46
N LEU A 578 39.88 -19.70 7.81
CA LEU A 578 41.09 -20.37 7.32
C LEU A 578 41.35 -21.68 8.08
N GLY A 579 41.06 -21.72 9.38
CA GLY A 579 41.26 -22.92 10.22
C GLY A 579 40.09 -23.91 10.25
N ILE A 580 38.86 -23.46 9.98
CA ILE A 580 37.65 -24.27 10.09
C ILE A 580 36.99 -24.39 8.71
N ALA A 581 37.17 -25.55 8.06
CA ALA A 581 36.62 -25.84 6.74
C ALA A 581 35.10 -25.62 6.64
N ALA A 582 34.37 -25.81 7.74
CA ALA A 582 32.93 -25.58 7.81
C ALA A 582 32.51 -24.09 7.70
N LEU A 583 33.42 -23.13 7.87
CA LEU A 583 33.14 -21.69 7.78
C LEU A 583 33.56 -21.08 6.43
N HIS A 584 34.36 -21.81 5.65
CA HIS A 584 34.90 -21.34 4.39
C HIS A 584 33.76 -20.98 3.40
N LYS A 585 33.82 -19.77 2.82
CA LYS A 585 32.86 -19.20 1.85
C LYS A 585 31.45 -18.92 2.39
N ARG A 586 31.22 -19.03 3.71
CA ARG A 586 29.90 -18.78 4.34
C ARG A 586 29.77 -17.41 5.01
N GLY A 587 30.87 -16.69 5.21
CA GLY A 587 30.86 -15.38 5.89
C GLY A 587 29.99 -14.33 5.18
N ALA A 588 30.02 -14.31 3.84
CA ALA A 588 29.23 -13.35 3.07
C ALA A 588 27.71 -13.53 3.24
N ILE A 589 27.22 -14.77 3.24
CA ILE A 589 25.79 -15.02 3.46
C ILE A 589 25.39 -14.76 4.92
N ALA A 590 26.27 -15.06 5.89
CA ALA A 590 26.02 -14.76 7.29
C ALA A 590 25.91 -13.25 7.55
N LEU A 591 26.90 -12.48 7.07
CA LEU A 591 26.90 -11.01 7.19
C LEU A 591 25.69 -10.38 6.49
N LEU A 592 25.40 -10.79 5.25
CA LEU A 592 24.25 -10.26 4.50
C LEU A 592 22.92 -10.58 5.20
N THR A 593 22.79 -11.79 5.77
CA THR A 593 21.60 -12.17 6.56
C THR A 593 21.49 -11.29 7.81
N ALA A 594 22.60 -11.09 8.54
CA ALA A 594 22.60 -10.25 9.74
C ALA A 594 22.19 -8.79 9.42
N VAL A 595 22.73 -8.22 8.34
CA VAL A 595 22.41 -6.85 7.88
C VAL A 595 20.93 -6.71 7.51
N LEU A 596 20.39 -7.68 6.76
CA LEU A 596 18.98 -7.64 6.35
C LEU A 596 18.00 -7.82 7.52
N VAL A 597 18.44 -8.41 8.63
CA VAL A 597 17.63 -8.59 9.85
C VAL A 597 17.67 -7.37 10.78
N VAL A 598 18.57 -6.41 10.57
CA VAL A 598 18.68 -5.21 11.43
C VAL A 598 17.36 -4.44 11.57
N GLY A 599 16.53 -4.42 10.53
CA GLY A 599 15.21 -3.77 10.53
C GLY A 599 14.07 -4.60 11.17
N ALA A 600 14.34 -5.82 11.65
CA ALA A 600 13.31 -6.68 12.26
C ALA A 600 12.55 -6.01 13.43
N PRO A 601 13.17 -5.16 14.27
CA PRO A 601 12.43 -4.44 15.31
C PRO A 601 11.40 -3.44 14.77
N GLY A 602 11.56 -2.87 13.58
CA GLY A 602 10.80 -1.70 13.12
C GLY A 602 9.28 -1.84 13.26
N LEU A 603 8.70 -2.92 12.71
CA LEU A 603 7.26 -3.16 12.79
C LEU A 603 6.77 -3.51 14.21
N LEU A 604 7.61 -4.18 15.01
CA LEU A 604 7.28 -4.53 16.40
C LEU A 604 7.34 -3.31 17.33
N MET A 605 8.27 -2.39 17.09
CA MET A 605 8.32 -1.10 17.79
C MET A 605 7.09 -0.24 17.44
N ASP A 606 6.62 -0.30 16.20
CA ASP A 606 5.40 0.40 15.75
C ASP A 606 4.13 -0.21 16.36
N MET A 607 4.05 -1.54 16.50
CA MET A 607 3.01 -2.22 17.29
C MET A 607 3.01 -1.75 18.75
N ARG A 608 4.16 -1.78 19.42
CA ARG A 608 4.29 -1.33 20.82
C ARG A 608 3.91 0.13 21.00
N LYS A 609 4.31 0.99 20.06
CA LYS A 609 3.89 2.40 20.03
C LYS A 609 2.37 2.53 19.94
N SER A 610 1.76 1.78 19.03
CA SER A 610 0.31 1.80 18.80
C SER A 610 -0.51 1.24 19.97
N GLU A 611 0.04 0.27 20.70
CA GLU A 611 -0.55 -0.26 21.93
C GLU A 611 -0.51 0.75 23.09
N ARG A 612 0.56 1.53 23.21
CA ARG A 612 0.74 2.54 24.28
C ARG A 612 0.00 3.85 24.03
N SER A 613 -0.22 4.21 22.77
CA SER A 613 -0.88 5.45 22.38
C SER A 613 -2.15 5.11 21.61
N PRO A 614 -3.35 5.37 22.16
CA PRO A 614 -4.59 5.18 21.42
C PRO A 614 -4.50 5.88 20.05
N ASN A 615 -4.69 5.10 18.98
CA ASN A 615 -4.56 5.53 17.57
C ASN A 615 -3.13 5.87 17.07
N GLY A 616 -2.07 5.26 17.61
CA GLY A 616 -0.82 5.05 16.84
C GLY A 616 0.24 6.17 16.85
N GLY A 617 0.02 7.29 17.55
CA GLY A 617 1.04 8.25 17.99
C GLY A 617 1.96 8.95 16.97
N ALA A 618 1.92 8.66 15.67
CA ALA A 618 2.71 9.38 14.65
C ALA A 618 1.96 10.55 13.99
N TYR A 619 0.63 10.57 14.05
CA TYR A 619 -0.19 11.54 13.30
C TYR A 619 -1.36 12.06 14.14
N ALA A 620 -1.88 13.22 13.73
CA ALA A 620 -2.97 13.89 14.41
C ALA A 620 -4.23 13.03 14.36
N ASN A 621 -4.60 12.50 15.53
CA ASN A 621 -5.90 11.88 15.73
C ASN A 621 -6.89 12.96 16.14
N ILE A 622 -8.06 12.95 15.51
CA ILE A 622 -9.11 13.93 15.75
C ILE A 622 -10.19 13.28 16.61
N SER A 623 -10.85 14.08 17.45
CA SER A 623 -12.01 13.61 18.19
C SER A 623 -13.11 13.24 17.21
N LEU A 624 -13.63 12.02 17.33
CA LEU A 624 -14.75 11.51 16.55
C LEU A 624 -15.78 10.89 17.50
N PRO A 625 -16.56 11.73 18.21
CA PRO A 625 -17.47 11.24 19.23
C PRO A 625 -18.61 10.40 18.66
N LYS A 626 -19.12 9.47 19.47
CA LYS A 626 -20.27 8.62 19.11
C LYS A 626 -21.50 9.43 18.74
N SER A 627 -21.89 10.42 19.54
CA SER A 627 -23.01 11.31 19.27
C SER A 627 -22.98 11.94 17.86
N ARG A 628 -21.79 12.33 17.39
CA ARG A 628 -21.56 12.94 16.08
C ARG A 628 -21.76 11.94 14.95
N VAL A 629 -21.19 10.73 15.08
CA VAL A 629 -21.38 9.67 14.08
C VAL A 629 -22.81 9.14 14.08
N ASP A 630 -23.47 9.00 15.22
CA ASP A 630 -24.87 8.57 15.29
C ASP A 630 -25.79 9.53 14.51
N ALA A 631 -25.58 10.84 14.61
CA ALA A 631 -26.32 11.82 13.81
C ALA A 631 -26.05 11.70 12.30
N ALA A 632 -24.79 11.48 11.90
CA ALA A 632 -24.44 11.24 10.49
C ALA A 632 -25.07 9.97 9.95
N ARG A 633 -25.07 8.88 10.73
CA ARG A 633 -25.70 7.61 10.37
C ARG A 633 -27.22 7.74 10.29
N TRP A 634 -27.84 8.46 11.23
CA TRP A 634 -29.26 8.77 11.14
C TRP A 634 -29.57 9.54 9.85
N ALA A 635 -28.77 10.58 9.51
CA ALA A 635 -28.95 11.35 8.28
C ALA A 635 -28.80 10.48 7.03
N ARG A 636 -27.81 9.57 6.99
CA ARG A 636 -27.64 8.59 5.89
C ARG A 636 -28.88 7.76 5.65
N ASP A 637 -29.48 7.24 6.72
CA ASP A 637 -30.58 6.28 6.63
C ASP A 637 -31.94 6.98 6.36
N HIS A 638 -31.99 8.31 6.45
CA HIS A 638 -33.20 9.11 6.28
C HIS A 638 -33.12 10.15 5.14
N SER A 639 -32.03 10.17 4.36
CA SER A 639 -31.82 11.07 3.22
C SER A 639 -31.62 10.31 1.93
N GLU A 640 -31.97 10.93 0.80
CA GLU A 640 -31.69 10.36 -0.51
C GLU A 640 -30.19 10.46 -0.84
N PRO A 641 -29.59 9.52 -1.60
CA PRO A 641 -28.17 9.56 -1.97
C PRO A 641 -27.71 10.83 -2.69
N GLY A 642 -28.64 11.57 -3.32
CA GLY A 642 -28.39 12.84 -3.99
C GLY A 642 -28.62 14.09 -3.13
N ASP A 643 -29.13 13.94 -1.90
CA ASP A 643 -29.34 15.07 -0.98
C ASP A 643 -28.00 15.68 -0.55
N VAL A 644 -27.98 17.01 -0.40
CA VAL A 644 -26.86 17.75 0.18
C VAL A 644 -27.18 18.09 1.64
N LEU A 645 -26.21 17.88 2.51
CA LEU A 645 -26.26 18.28 3.92
C LEU A 645 -25.55 19.63 4.11
N ALA A 646 -25.92 20.42 5.10
CA ALA A 646 -25.12 21.56 5.56
C ALA A 646 -24.77 21.38 7.04
N THR A 647 -23.65 21.96 7.47
CA THR A 647 -23.16 21.85 8.86
C THR A 647 -22.53 23.15 9.35
N ASN A 648 -22.53 23.37 10.66
CA ASN A 648 -21.81 24.45 11.32
C ASN A 648 -20.35 24.09 11.65
N VAL A 649 -19.89 22.88 11.31
CA VAL A 649 -18.54 22.39 11.62
C VAL A 649 -17.64 22.43 10.38
N HIS A 650 -16.73 23.40 10.35
CA HIS A 650 -15.78 23.60 9.24
C HIS A 650 -14.33 23.26 9.55
N CYS A 651 -13.96 23.47 10.82
CA CYS A 651 -12.58 23.41 11.28
C CYS A 651 -12.40 22.22 12.24
N LEU A 652 -11.28 21.51 12.13
CA LEU A 652 -10.85 20.60 13.19
C LEU A 652 -10.55 21.36 14.49
N ALA A 653 -9.85 22.48 14.33
CA ALA A 653 -9.49 23.40 15.39
C ALA A 653 -9.24 24.79 14.80
N VAL A 654 -9.29 25.81 15.65
CA VAL A 654 -8.83 27.17 15.32
C VAL A 654 -7.49 27.40 16.02
N VAL A 655 -6.43 27.60 15.24
CA VAL A 655 -5.06 27.76 15.74
C VAL A 655 -4.59 29.17 15.38
N ASN A 656 -4.32 30.01 16.39
CA ASN A 656 -3.90 31.40 16.21
C ASN A 656 -4.84 32.21 15.27
N GLY A 657 -6.15 31.96 15.37
CA GLY A 657 -7.17 32.59 14.51
C GLY A 657 -7.37 31.95 13.14
N TRP A 658 -6.60 30.92 12.79
CA TRP A 658 -6.71 30.21 11.51
C TRP A 658 -7.48 28.90 11.65
N CYS A 659 -8.41 28.65 10.72
CA CYS A 659 -9.17 27.41 10.65
C CYS A 659 -8.30 26.28 10.07
N ASP A 660 -8.13 25.19 10.82
CA ASP A 660 -7.64 23.93 10.24
C ASP A 660 -8.80 23.24 9.50
N ALA A 661 -8.93 23.50 8.20
CA ALA A 661 -10.09 23.15 7.38
C ALA A 661 -10.13 21.65 6.96
N ARG A 662 -9.64 20.74 7.79
CA ARG A 662 -9.59 19.30 7.52
C ARG A 662 -10.67 18.53 8.28
N SER A 663 -11.89 19.04 8.41
CA SER A 663 -13.01 18.32 9.05
C SER A 663 -13.81 17.54 8.02
N PHE A 664 -13.84 16.20 8.12
CA PHE A 664 -14.40 15.32 7.06
C PHE A 664 -15.45 14.31 7.56
N TRP A 665 -15.95 14.48 8.78
CA TRP A 665 -16.72 13.44 9.46
C TRP A 665 -18.13 13.27 8.89
N LEU A 666 -18.81 14.35 8.49
CA LEU A 666 -20.22 14.27 8.12
C LEU A 666 -20.36 13.61 6.75
N SER A 667 -19.58 14.06 5.76
CA SER A 667 -19.59 13.41 4.45
C SER A 667 -19.19 11.93 4.51
N ALA A 668 -18.23 11.59 5.38
CA ALA A 668 -17.74 10.22 5.56
C ALA A 668 -18.81 9.27 6.10
N TYR A 669 -19.42 9.62 7.24
CA TYR A 669 -20.33 8.71 7.93
C TYR A 669 -21.77 8.82 7.45
N ALA A 670 -22.17 9.97 6.88
CA ALA A 670 -23.46 10.12 6.22
C ALA A 670 -23.46 9.50 4.80
N GLU A 671 -22.30 9.28 4.19
CA GLU A 671 -22.17 8.91 2.77
C GLU A 671 -22.96 9.88 1.87
N ARG A 672 -22.90 11.20 2.17
CA ARG A 672 -23.58 12.28 1.44
C ARG A 672 -22.62 13.42 1.17
N ARG A 673 -22.95 14.24 0.17
CA ARG A 673 -22.26 15.50 -0.07
C ARG A 673 -22.66 16.52 1.00
N VAL A 674 -21.71 17.34 1.39
CA VAL A 674 -21.91 18.45 2.31
C VAL A 674 -21.66 19.76 1.58
N LEU A 675 -22.47 20.79 1.87
CA LEU A 675 -22.36 22.10 1.25
C LEU A 675 -20.93 22.65 1.45
N VAL A 676 -20.53 22.77 2.73
CA VAL A 676 -19.17 23.05 3.17
C VAL A 676 -18.99 22.39 4.55
N GLU A 677 -17.98 21.52 4.74
CA GLU A 677 -17.55 21.03 6.08
C GLU A 677 -16.03 21.08 6.32
N GLY A 678 -15.22 21.08 5.25
CA GLY A 678 -13.77 20.97 5.37
C GLY A 678 -13.10 20.95 4.00
N TRP A 679 -12.60 22.10 3.57
CA TRP A 679 -12.09 22.30 2.21
C TRP A 679 -10.58 22.12 2.09
N GLY A 680 -9.86 21.76 3.17
CA GLY A 680 -8.39 21.72 3.19
C GLY A 680 -7.75 20.79 2.15
N PHE A 681 -8.49 19.78 1.67
CA PHE A 681 -8.07 18.87 0.59
C PHE A 681 -8.70 19.18 -0.77
N ALA A 682 -9.50 20.25 -0.87
CA ALA A 682 -10.09 20.66 -2.13
C ALA A 682 -9.00 21.03 -3.15
N PRO A 683 -9.15 20.66 -4.44
CA PRO A 683 -8.15 20.91 -5.46
C PRO A 683 -7.68 22.37 -5.55
N ARG A 684 -8.58 23.33 -5.26
CA ARG A 684 -8.29 24.77 -5.28
C ARG A 684 -7.28 25.23 -4.23
N VAL A 685 -7.22 24.58 -3.07
CA VAL A 685 -6.39 25.03 -1.93
C VAL A 685 -5.35 24.01 -1.48
N ALA A 686 -5.42 22.78 -1.99
CA ALA A 686 -4.55 21.67 -1.56
C ALA A 686 -3.04 21.98 -1.71
N SER A 687 -2.65 22.88 -2.63
CA SER A 687 -1.26 23.34 -2.78
C SER A 687 -0.83 24.39 -1.75
N SER A 688 -1.79 25.13 -1.18
CA SER A 688 -1.56 26.27 -0.29
C SER A 688 -1.57 25.91 1.19
N GLY A 689 -2.11 24.72 1.52
CA GLY A 689 -2.09 24.16 2.87
C GLY A 689 -3.43 24.25 3.61
N ALA A 690 -3.52 23.52 4.72
CA ALA A 690 -4.78 23.28 5.45
C ALA A 690 -5.42 24.52 6.10
N TYR A 691 -4.64 25.59 6.29
CA TYR A 691 -5.09 26.85 6.90
C TYR A 691 -5.55 27.89 5.87
N THR A 692 -5.56 27.54 4.59
CA THR A 692 -6.03 28.44 3.53
C THR A 692 -7.52 28.72 3.72
N PRO A 693 -7.97 30.00 3.74
CA PRO A 693 -9.39 30.33 3.84
C PRO A 693 -10.22 29.72 2.70
N PHE A 694 -11.51 29.48 2.96
CA PHE A 694 -12.42 29.03 1.92
C PHE A 694 -12.52 30.10 0.81
N TRP A 695 -12.51 29.70 -0.46
CA TRP A 695 -12.45 30.68 -1.56
C TRP A 695 -13.77 31.44 -1.76
N ASP A 696 -14.90 30.88 -1.36
CA ASP A 696 -16.23 31.50 -1.48
C ASP A 696 -16.77 31.89 -0.09
N GLN A 697 -16.28 33.02 0.41
CA GLN A 697 -16.63 33.52 1.74
C GLN A 697 -18.13 33.82 1.88
N GLU A 698 -18.81 34.19 0.79
CA GLU A 698 -20.23 34.49 0.83
C GLU A 698 -21.08 33.21 0.96
N LEU A 699 -20.70 32.13 0.26
CA LEU A 699 -21.34 30.83 0.44
C LEU A 699 -21.13 30.30 1.87
N LEU A 700 -19.92 30.42 2.41
CA LEU A 700 -19.63 30.02 3.79
C LEU A 700 -20.48 30.82 4.79
N ARG A 701 -20.57 32.14 4.61
CA ARG A 701 -21.42 33.01 5.44
C ARG A 701 -22.89 32.62 5.35
N ARG A 702 -23.41 32.28 4.17
CA ARG A 702 -24.80 31.81 4.00
C ARG A 702 -25.05 30.46 4.65
N ASN A 703 -24.09 29.53 4.54
CA ASN A 703 -24.14 28.26 5.25
C ASN A 703 -24.24 28.51 6.77
N ASP A 704 -23.37 29.36 7.32
CA ASP A 704 -23.32 29.61 8.76
C ASP A 704 -24.57 30.35 9.26
N ALA A 705 -25.08 31.32 8.48
CA ALA A 705 -26.32 32.03 8.77
C ALA A 705 -27.55 31.09 8.84
N ALA A 706 -27.53 29.94 8.15
CA ALA A 706 -28.60 28.94 8.26
C ALA A 706 -28.72 28.34 9.67
N PHE A 707 -27.66 28.45 10.48
CA PHE A 707 -27.63 27.97 11.86
C PHE A 707 -27.77 29.11 12.86
N THR A 708 -27.16 30.27 12.62
CA THR A 708 -27.07 31.37 13.58
C THR A 708 -28.17 32.42 13.44
N GLU A 709 -28.57 32.76 12.21
CA GLU A 709 -29.56 33.80 11.89
C GLU A 709 -30.45 33.33 10.73
N PRO A 710 -31.19 32.21 10.89
CA PRO A 710 -31.91 31.60 9.78
C PRO A 710 -33.07 32.49 9.33
N THR A 711 -33.22 32.60 8.02
CA THR A 711 -34.38 33.24 7.38
C THR A 711 -35.02 32.28 6.39
N GLU A 712 -36.34 32.38 6.21
CA GLU A 712 -37.06 31.53 5.25
C GLU A 712 -36.50 31.69 3.82
N ALA A 713 -36.15 32.91 3.42
CA ALA A 713 -35.53 33.18 2.13
C ALA A 713 -34.14 32.52 2.00
N GLY A 714 -33.29 32.61 3.03
CA GLY A 714 -31.96 32.00 3.03
C GLY A 714 -32.03 30.47 2.99
N LEU A 715 -32.92 29.85 3.77
CA LEU A 715 -33.11 28.40 3.76
C LEU A 715 -33.68 27.90 2.42
N ARG A 716 -34.65 28.63 1.82
CA ARG A 716 -35.12 28.33 0.46
C ARG A 716 -34.00 28.45 -0.57
N GLU A 717 -33.13 29.45 -0.47
CA GLU A 717 -32.00 29.59 -1.38
C GLU A 717 -31.05 28.38 -1.29
N LEU A 718 -30.65 27.97 -0.08
CA LEU A 718 -29.81 26.78 0.10
C LEU A 718 -30.48 25.51 -0.46
N ARG A 719 -31.79 25.39 -0.25
CA ARG A 719 -32.59 24.27 -0.75
C ARG A 719 -32.67 24.24 -2.28
N ASP A 720 -32.95 25.38 -2.90
CA ASP A 720 -33.31 25.46 -4.32
C ASP A 720 -32.08 25.61 -5.21
N ARG A 721 -31.04 26.32 -4.75
CA ARG A 721 -29.80 26.53 -5.52
C ARG A 721 -28.70 25.52 -5.22
N HIS A 722 -28.63 25.03 -3.99
CA HIS A 722 -27.55 24.14 -3.53
C HIS A 722 -28.02 22.73 -3.17
N ALA A 723 -29.29 22.43 -3.44
CA ALA A 723 -29.92 21.13 -3.14
C ALA A 723 -29.80 20.70 -1.67
N VAL A 724 -29.62 21.65 -0.74
CA VAL A 724 -29.59 21.34 0.69
C VAL A 724 -30.96 20.82 1.11
N ARG A 725 -31.00 19.69 1.81
CA ARG A 725 -32.24 19.13 2.37
C ARG A 725 -32.18 18.99 3.88
N TRP A 726 -30.98 18.92 4.43
CA TRP A 726 -30.74 18.63 5.83
C TRP A 726 -29.69 19.56 6.40
N LEU A 727 -29.92 20.03 7.62
CA LEU A 727 -28.97 20.81 8.40
C LEU A 727 -28.55 19.97 9.60
N VAL A 728 -27.25 19.76 9.77
CA VAL A 728 -26.67 18.97 10.87
C VAL A 728 -25.88 19.89 11.77
N VAL A 729 -26.33 20.03 13.01
CA VAL A 729 -25.76 20.95 14.00
C VAL A 729 -24.89 20.18 14.98
N ASP A 730 -23.69 20.69 15.25
CA ASP A 730 -22.90 20.33 16.42
C ASP A 730 -22.91 21.50 17.43
N ARG A 731 -23.60 21.29 18.55
CA ARG A 731 -23.80 22.30 19.60
C ARG A 731 -22.52 22.62 20.37
N THR A 732 -21.46 21.83 20.22
CA THR A 732 -20.15 22.15 20.82
C THR A 732 -19.38 23.22 20.05
N VAL A 733 -19.71 23.43 18.77
CA VAL A 733 -19.17 24.55 17.97
C VAL A 733 -20.02 25.79 18.16
N GLY A 734 -21.35 25.64 18.18
CA GLY A 734 -22.30 26.70 18.48
C GLY A 734 -23.72 26.16 18.53
N VAL A 735 -24.51 26.65 19.47
CA VAL A 735 -25.94 26.31 19.58
C VAL A 735 -26.70 27.00 18.45
N GLU A 736 -27.61 26.28 17.82
CA GLU A 736 -28.45 26.81 16.74
C GLU A 736 -29.43 27.87 17.25
N SER A 737 -29.84 28.77 16.35
CA SER A 737 -30.89 29.76 16.63
C SER A 737 -32.22 29.08 16.92
N PRO A 738 -32.99 29.51 17.94
CA PRO A 738 -34.33 28.99 18.20
C PRO A 738 -35.30 29.13 17.02
N GLU A 739 -35.09 30.14 16.16
CA GLU A 739 -35.91 30.36 14.97
C GLU A 739 -35.75 29.21 13.94
N LEU A 740 -34.61 28.50 13.96
CA LEU A 740 -34.39 27.35 13.09
C LEU A 740 -35.44 26.26 13.32
N GLY A 741 -35.83 26.01 14.57
CA GLY A 741 -36.86 25.02 14.91
C GLY A 741 -38.27 25.40 14.46
N ARG A 742 -38.50 26.66 14.07
CA ARG A 742 -39.77 27.15 13.49
C ARG A 742 -39.76 27.07 11.97
N LEU A 743 -38.60 27.28 11.35
CA LEU A 743 -38.41 27.30 9.89
C LEU A 743 -38.07 25.94 9.28
N ALA A 744 -37.53 25.01 10.09
CA ALA A 744 -37.14 23.68 9.68
C ALA A 744 -37.65 22.65 10.70
N ARG A 745 -37.89 21.42 10.25
CA ARG A 745 -38.41 20.35 11.11
C ARG A 745 -37.25 19.63 11.80
N LEU A 746 -37.18 19.69 13.13
CA LEU A 746 -36.26 18.82 13.89
C LEU A 746 -36.66 17.35 13.70
N ARG A 747 -35.71 16.51 13.31
CA ARG A 747 -35.95 15.09 13.03
C ARG A 747 -35.13 14.14 13.88
N TYR A 748 -33.98 14.60 14.38
CA TYR A 748 -33.13 13.85 15.29
C TYR A 748 -32.41 14.81 16.22
N GLU A 749 -32.26 14.43 17.48
CA GLU A 749 -31.39 15.11 18.44
C GLU A 749 -30.74 14.14 19.40
N ASN A 750 -29.58 14.53 19.91
CA ASN A 750 -28.94 13.97 21.09
C ASN A 750 -28.23 15.10 21.86
N ASP A 751 -27.51 14.77 22.93
CA ASP A 751 -26.88 15.76 23.80
C ASP A 751 -25.93 16.74 23.08
N ARG A 752 -25.30 16.32 21.97
CA ARG A 752 -24.38 17.15 21.17
C ARG A 752 -25.00 17.65 19.87
N MET A 753 -25.80 16.83 19.21
CA MET A 753 -26.15 17.00 17.80
C MET A 753 -27.64 17.23 17.61
N ALA A 754 -27.98 17.98 16.57
CA ALA A 754 -29.35 18.08 16.07
C ALA A 754 -29.37 17.96 14.54
N VAL A 755 -30.41 17.35 13.98
CA VAL A 755 -30.62 17.23 12.53
C VAL A 755 -31.99 17.79 12.17
N TYR A 756 -31.99 18.83 11.36
CA TYR A 756 -33.18 19.49 10.85
C TYR A 756 -33.39 19.17 9.38
N GLN A 757 -34.65 18.99 8.99
CA GLN A 757 -35.06 18.87 7.59
C GLN A 757 -35.64 20.20 7.12
N LEU A 758 -35.17 20.69 5.97
CA LEU A 758 -35.75 21.87 5.34
C LEU A 758 -37.16 21.55 4.82
N LEU A 759 -38.10 22.44 5.09
CA LEU A 759 -39.48 22.32 4.61
C LEU A 759 -39.54 22.58 3.10
N GLY A 760 -40.41 21.85 2.40
CA GLY A 760 -40.66 21.97 0.96
C GLY A 760 -41.47 23.19 0.60
#